data_AF-A0A0S8KW42-F1
#
_entry.id   AF-A0A0S8KW42-F1
#
_cell.length_a   1.000
_cell.length_b   1.000
_cell.length_c   1.000
_cell.angle_alpha   90.00
_cell.angle_beta   90.00
_cell.angle_gamma   90.00
#
_symmetry.space_group_name_H-M   'P 1'
#
loop_
_entity.id
_entity.type
_entity.pdbx_description
1 polymer ?
#
loop_
_entity_poly.entity_id
_entity_poly.type
_entity_poly.pdbx_seq_one_letter_code
_entity_poly.pdbx_strand_id
1 'polypeptide(L)'
;MADLRLPGLFTGIDTGTLIAQLMALERRTLTVYEERKAVWEERQNALGSLETSLSTLRTTLRALSDADELRAFTTTSSNSDKLTAEASNNTFEGNHTVVINQLANAERWVQTDGLEYLEDYVGEGTFIYSYNHKETSITTTATTTLEELVGLINNDPNNPGITASLLYYNGLYHLVLNGNDAGTDYKIFVNSSSTEVWEADSALTFDGGNATLSTKITELGQFTMNNGLQGGEQIQIIGTDHNGAAINQVNLNVTENTTVGHLISEINDAFDGIAKATLENGEIILTDNTYGTSNLSIFLTYNPGSGDTELTLPDELEDWNVTEGGSITASGLNDDFEPGDFTLSQSAQDSKIKVDGFPSTAPVAEVQHLDFVNRATGGTWTLTYDGQTTAALDDTATIAEVQAALDALSNVSAGDITVSGDRLSVSNGTMTFTFSDTLGDVNMLVIDSSGLTPSDPSNWLMTEQTKGQDGYISRSSNTVDDVISGVTLHLHDTTDAGGEEITLTRDIQSVKSKLKAMIAAYNAAVTYIKERTGYNEELKTAGVLMGDYVVSTIRSQIREPLIAPTSGFVEDIDSFLMPGHIGLELDRNGILSLDANVFDEAIADDYLGVLGLIGADKTGSSDSNDIEFYGAHSDYTTAGDYTVKVEYDVSGDIYKAWIKLSTEGDWLYREATISGNVITGDNNFDDNGDPTYPENSLQVTAPVTGTPSSTIYATVRVKQGFAGAIEDALDRMLKASTGTIKIDQEHIDDVIKGIKTKIEDEEYRLTLRERRLVARFARLEKTLALIQRQMSLLGLTTTAV
;
A
#
# COMPACT_ATOMS: atom_id res chain seq x y z
N MET A 1 65.91 -30.08 25.52
CA MET A 1 67.29 -29.60 25.66
C MET A 1 67.84 -29.36 24.26
N ALA A 2 68.17 -28.11 23.95
CA ALA A 2 68.75 -27.73 22.66
C ALA A 2 70.21 -28.19 22.62
N ASP A 3 70.51 -29.14 21.73
CA ASP A 3 71.87 -29.62 21.47
C ASP A 3 72.52 -28.60 20.52
N LEU A 4 73.38 -27.72 21.06
CA LEU A 4 74.09 -26.69 20.29
C LEU A 4 75.10 -27.38 19.36
N ARG A 5 74.69 -27.62 18.11
CA ARG A 5 75.56 -28.11 17.04
C ARG A 5 76.20 -26.91 16.36
N LEU A 6 77.50 -26.69 16.57
CA LEU A 6 78.31 -25.72 15.84
C LEU A 6 78.86 -26.41 14.56
N PRO A 7 78.28 -26.17 13.37
CA PRO A 7 78.76 -26.79 12.13
C PRO A 7 80.15 -26.28 11.74
N GLY A 8 81.03 -27.17 11.29
CA GLY A 8 82.28 -26.79 10.60
C GLY A 8 83.53 -26.61 11.46
N LEU A 9 83.49 -26.92 12.77
CA LEU A 9 84.63 -26.71 13.67
C LEU A 9 85.84 -27.66 13.44
N PHE A 10 85.67 -28.77 12.72
CA PHE A 10 86.72 -29.82 12.60
C PHE A 10 87.23 -30.08 11.17
N THR A 11 86.48 -29.70 10.13
CA THR A 11 86.81 -30.04 8.72
C THR A 11 87.01 -28.84 7.79
N GLY A 12 86.63 -27.62 8.22
CA GLY A 12 86.69 -26.40 7.39
C GLY A 12 85.60 -26.32 6.29
N ILE A 13 84.65 -27.27 6.25
CA ILE A 13 83.55 -27.27 5.28
C ILE A 13 82.28 -26.75 5.98
N ASP A 14 81.70 -25.67 5.45
CA ASP A 14 80.43 -25.13 5.92
C ASP A 14 79.26 -26.00 5.43
N THR A 15 78.96 -27.04 6.20
CA THR A 15 77.88 -27.98 5.89
C THR A 15 76.49 -27.34 6.01
N GLY A 16 76.34 -26.24 6.75
CA GLY A 16 75.10 -25.49 6.87
C GLY A 16 74.73 -24.80 5.56
N THR A 17 75.68 -24.10 4.94
CA THR A 17 75.48 -23.45 3.63
C THR A 17 75.23 -24.45 2.52
N LEU A 18 75.91 -25.60 2.52
CA LEU A 18 75.70 -26.65 1.51
C LEU A 18 74.31 -27.30 1.63
N ILE A 19 73.84 -27.56 2.86
CA ILE A 19 72.46 -28.06 3.09
C ILE A 19 71.45 -27.01 2.62
N ALA A 20 71.66 -25.73 2.92
CA ALA A 20 70.78 -24.65 2.46
C ALA A 20 70.73 -24.56 0.92
N GLN A 21 71.87 -24.68 0.24
CA GLN A 21 71.92 -24.71 -1.24
C GLN A 21 71.19 -25.91 -1.84
N LEU A 22 71.33 -27.10 -1.23
CA LEU A 22 70.61 -28.30 -1.67
C LEU A 22 69.10 -28.19 -1.42
N MET A 23 68.71 -27.63 -0.27
CA MET A 23 67.30 -27.37 0.04
C MET A 23 66.69 -26.30 -0.87
N ALA A 24 67.46 -25.29 -1.28
CA ALA A 24 67.00 -24.28 -2.25
C ALA A 24 66.68 -24.89 -3.62
N LEU A 25 67.44 -25.90 -4.07
CA LEU A 25 67.13 -26.63 -5.30
C LEU A 25 65.87 -27.50 -5.15
N GLU A 26 65.73 -28.19 -4.01
CA GLU A 26 64.57 -29.04 -3.72
C GLU A 26 63.26 -28.22 -3.55
N ARG A 27 63.35 -26.96 -3.12
CA ARG A 27 62.21 -26.03 -2.99
C ARG A 27 61.59 -25.57 -4.31
N ARG A 28 62.22 -25.80 -5.47
CA ARG A 28 61.68 -25.36 -6.77
C ARG A 28 60.26 -25.89 -7.04
N THR A 29 59.98 -27.13 -6.65
CA THR A 29 58.65 -27.73 -6.83
C THR A 29 57.60 -27.02 -5.97
N LEU A 30 57.95 -26.66 -4.73
CA LEU A 30 57.09 -25.89 -3.83
C LEU A 30 56.78 -24.52 -4.44
N THR A 31 57.81 -23.81 -4.92
CA THR A 31 57.65 -22.49 -5.57
C THR A 31 56.71 -22.56 -6.77
N VAL A 32 56.79 -23.60 -7.60
CA VAL A 32 55.85 -23.79 -8.72
C VAL A 32 54.40 -23.98 -8.24
N TYR A 33 54.18 -24.68 -7.14
CA TYR A 33 52.83 -24.81 -6.57
C TYR A 33 52.33 -23.51 -5.94
N GLU A 34 53.19 -22.75 -5.26
CA GLU A 34 52.88 -21.43 -4.70
C GLU A 34 52.52 -20.43 -5.81
N GLU A 35 53.31 -20.36 -6.89
CA GLU A 35 53.03 -19.52 -8.06
C GLU A 35 51.71 -19.91 -8.73
N ARG A 36 51.47 -21.21 -8.91
CA ARG A 36 50.19 -21.69 -9.47
C ARG A 36 49.01 -21.32 -8.57
N LYS A 37 49.14 -21.49 -7.26
CA LYS A 37 48.11 -21.10 -6.29
C LYS A 37 47.80 -19.61 -6.41
N ALA A 38 48.82 -18.76 -6.48
CA ALA A 38 48.64 -17.31 -6.62
C ALA A 38 47.85 -16.94 -7.89
N VAL A 39 48.10 -17.61 -9.02
CA VAL A 39 47.34 -17.40 -10.27
C VAL A 39 45.85 -17.76 -10.09
N TRP A 40 45.54 -18.88 -9.43
CA TRP A 40 44.14 -19.27 -9.18
C TRP A 40 43.46 -18.37 -8.15
N GLU A 41 44.18 -17.90 -7.12
CA GLU A 41 43.66 -16.92 -6.17
C GLU A 41 43.36 -15.56 -6.85
N GLU A 42 44.22 -15.13 -7.78
CA GLU A 42 43.94 -13.94 -8.60
C GLU A 42 42.70 -14.13 -9.48
N ARG A 43 42.52 -15.33 -10.06
CA ARG A 43 41.32 -15.66 -10.83
C ARG A 43 40.05 -15.61 -9.97
N GLN A 44 40.09 -16.17 -8.77
CA GLN A 44 38.97 -16.14 -7.83
C GLN A 44 38.59 -14.71 -7.45
N ASN A 45 39.59 -13.88 -7.12
CA ASN A 45 39.37 -12.47 -6.83
C ASN A 45 38.78 -11.71 -8.04
N ALA A 46 39.22 -12.06 -9.25
CA ALA A 46 38.73 -11.45 -10.47
C ALA A 46 37.25 -11.79 -10.73
N LEU A 47 36.83 -13.03 -10.48
CA LEU A 47 35.42 -13.44 -10.58
C LEU A 47 34.56 -12.82 -9.48
N GLY A 48 35.02 -12.73 -8.23
CA GLY A 48 34.26 -12.05 -7.16
C GLY A 48 34.05 -10.56 -7.45
N SER A 49 35.03 -9.90 -8.07
CA SER A 49 34.87 -8.51 -8.52
C SER A 49 33.91 -8.37 -9.71
N LEU A 50 33.90 -9.37 -10.61
CA LEU A 50 32.93 -9.44 -11.71
C LEU A 50 31.51 -9.63 -11.16
N GLU A 51 31.32 -10.57 -10.24
CA GLU A 51 30.05 -10.82 -9.54
C GLU A 51 29.52 -9.54 -8.89
N THR A 52 30.38 -8.79 -8.20
CA THR A 52 30.02 -7.50 -7.59
C THR A 52 29.57 -6.48 -8.64
N SER A 53 30.29 -6.39 -9.76
CA SER A 53 29.96 -5.48 -10.86
C SER A 53 28.63 -5.85 -11.53
N LEU A 54 28.39 -7.13 -11.75
CA LEU A 54 27.14 -7.65 -12.33
C LEU A 54 25.96 -7.52 -11.38
N SER A 55 26.17 -7.72 -10.07
CA SER A 55 25.15 -7.46 -9.05
C SER A 55 24.75 -5.99 -9.01
N THR A 56 25.73 -5.08 -9.15
CA THR A 56 25.45 -3.64 -9.26
C THR A 56 24.63 -3.32 -10.51
N LEU A 57 24.99 -3.89 -11.66
CA LEU A 57 24.22 -3.76 -12.89
C LEU A 57 22.78 -4.28 -12.73
N ARG A 58 22.62 -5.47 -12.14
CA ARG A 58 21.31 -6.05 -11.83
C ARG A 58 20.46 -5.10 -10.99
N THR A 59 21.01 -4.52 -9.92
CA THR A 59 20.28 -3.54 -9.09
C THR A 59 19.85 -2.31 -9.89
N THR A 60 20.68 -1.79 -10.79
CA THR A 60 20.28 -0.65 -11.65
C THR A 60 19.24 -1.03 -12.70
N LEU A 61 19.22 -2.28 -13.16
CA LEU A 61 18.22 -2.80 -14.10
C LEU A 61 16.86 -3.02 -13.41
N ARG A 62 16.86 -3.48 -12.16
CA ARG A 62 15.64 -3.60 -11.32
C ARG A 62 14.86 -2.30 -11.25
N ALA A 63 15.55 -1.18 -11.07
CA ALA A 63 14.92 0.14 -11.04
C ALA A 63 14.30 0.58 -12.39
N LEU A 64 14.52 -0.19 -13.46
CA LEU A 64 14.07 0.03 -14.82
C LEU A 64 13.20 -1.11 -15.36
N SER A 65 13.05 -2.23 -14.65
CA SER A 65 12.38 -3.42 -15.17
C SER A 65 10.87 -3.41 -15.02
N ASP A 66 10.32 -2.40 -14.34
CA ASP A 66 8.88 -2.14 -14.20
C ASP A 66 8.50 -0.77 -14.77
N ALA A 67 7.66 -0.77 -15.81
CA ALA A 67 7.20 0.41 -16.53
C ALA A 67 6.27 1.30 -15.67
N ASP A 68 5.53 0.71 -14.74
CA ASP A 68 4.65 1.46 -13.84
C ASP A 68 5.47 2.23 -12.80
N GLU A 69 6.60 1.69 -12.35
CA GLU A 69 7.58 2.42 -11.53
C GLU A 69 8.37 3.49 -12.31
N LEU A 70 8.39 3.40 -13.65
CA LEU A 70 8.96 4.43 -14.52
C LEU A 70 7.97 5.53 -14.87
N ARG A 71 6.67 5.25 -14.78
CA ARG A 71 5.60 6.22 -14.98
C ARG A 71 5.46 7.12 -13.76
N ALA A 72 6.43 8.00 -13.58
CA ALA A 72 6.45 8.99 -12.52
C ALA A 72 5.95 10.35 -13.02
N PHE A 73 5.27 11.09 -12.14
CA PHE A 73 4.83 12.46 -12.37
C PHE A 73 5.44 13.38 -11.32
N THR A 74 5.80 14.60 -11.73
CA THR A 74 6.08 15.70 -10.82
C THR A 74 4.88 16.61 -10.73
N THR A 75 4.59 17.05 -9.51
CA THR A 75 3.58 18.05 -9.20
C THR A 75 4.27 19.36 -8.82
N THR A 76 3.68 20.47 -9.23
CA THR A 76 4.06 21.80 -8.74
C THR A 76 2.81 22.57 -8.37
N SER A 77 2.91 23.40 -7.33
CA SER A 77 1.82 24.26 -6.85
C SER A 77 2.19 25.71 -7.08
N SER A 78 1.21 26.54 -7.47
CA SER A 78 1.38 27.99 -7.48
C SER A 78 1.66 28.56 -6.10
N ASN A 79 1.23 27.88 -5.02
CA ASN A 79 1.49 28.25 -3.64
C ASN A 79 1.52 27.04 -2.71
N SER A 80 2.72 26.51 -2.44
CA SER A 80 2.92 25.34 -1.59
C SER A 80 2.55 25.55 -0.11
N ASP A 81 2.46 26.80 0.35
CA ASP A 81 2.06 27.11 1.73
C ASP A 81 0.55 26.90 1.94
N LYS A 82 -0.24 26.86 0.85
CA LYS A 82 -1.69 26.66 0.88
C LYS A 82 -2.11 25.28 0.38
N LEU A 83 -1.43 24.77 -0.64
CA LEU A 83 -1.80 23.53 -1.31
C LEU A 83 -0.57 22.84 -1.87
N THR A 84 -0.42 21.56 -1.57
CA THR A 84 0.51 20.67 -2.28
C THR A 84 -0.25 19.48 -2.86
N ALA A 85 0.38 18.76 -3.78
CA ALA A 85 -0.23 17.58 -4.38
C ALA A 85 0.81 16.49 -4.61
N GLU A 86 0.38 15.24 -4.56
CA GLU A 86 1.13 14.06 -4.97
C GLU A 86 0.42 13.41 -6.15
N ALA A 87 1.19 12.81 -7.05
CA ALA A 87 0.66 12.15 -8.24
C ALA A 87 1.15 10.71 -8.28
N SER A 88 0.22 9.79 -8.42
CA SER A 88 0.49 8.37 -8.61
C SER A 88 0.80 8.07 -10.08
N ASN A 89 1.18 6.83 -10.37
CA ASN A 89 1.53 6.39 -11.72
C ASN A 89 0.35 6.34 -12.70
N ASN A 90 -0.91 6.33 -12.22
CA ASN A 90 -2.09 6.29 -13.09
C ASN A 90 -2.57 7.69 -13.53
N THR A 91 -1.97 8.75 -13.00
CA THR A 91 -2.28 10.15 -13.26
C THR A 91 -2.11 10.53 -14.74
N PHE A 92 -2.75 11.63 -15.14
CA PHE A 92 -2.59 12.27 -16.45
C PHE A 92 -1.93 13.65 -16.31
N GLU A 93 -1.18 14.06 -17.33
CA GLU A 93 -0.63 15.43 -17.36
C GLU A 93 -1.76 16.45 -17.49
N GLY A 94 -1.62 17.57 -16.79
CA GLY A 94 -2.63 18.61 -16.79
C GLY A 94 -2.42 19.64 -15.70
N ASN A 95 -3.21 20.70 -15.78
CA ASN A 95 -3.29 21.72 -14.74
C ASN A 95 -4.68 21.66 -14.11
N HIS A 96 -4.74 21.75 -12.79
CA HIS A 96 -5.98 21.82 -12.03
C HIS A 96 -5.98 23.06 -11.14
N THR A 97 -7.07 23.83 -11.19
CA THR A 97 -7.27 24.96 -10.27
C THR A 97 -8.08 24.49 -9.07
N VAL A 98 -7.52 24.61 -7.87
CA VAL A 98 -8.14 24.18 -6.63
C VAL A 98 -8.47 25.40 -5.77
N VAL A 99 -9.74 25.54 -5.42
CA VAL A 99 -10.21 26.54 -4.46
C VAL A 99 -10.45 25.85 -3.12
N ILE A 100 -9.87 26.38 -2.04
CA ILE A 100 -10.05 25.88 -0.68
C ILE A 100 -10.77 26.97 0.11
N ASN A 101 -12.05 26.74 0.43
CA ASN A 101 -12.85 27.70 1.20
C ASN A 101 -12.71 27.48 2.70
N GLN A 102 -12.50 26.23 3.12
CA GLN A 102 -12.39 25.84 4.51
C GLN A 102 -11.51 24.60 4.62
N LEU A 103 -10.74 24.50 5.71
CA LEU A 103 -10.00 23.30 6.08
C LEU A 103 -10.84 22.44 7.02
N ALA A 104 -10.61 21.13 6.95
CA ALA A 104 -11.16 20.21 7.92
C ALA A 104 -10.50 20.47 9.29
N ASN A 105 -11.31 20.46 10.35
CA ASN A 105 -10.87 20.63 11.73
C ASN A 105 -11.41 19.49 12.60
N ALA A 106 -10.62 19.10 13.59
CA ALA A 106 -11.05 18.18 14.65
C ALA A 106 -11.80 18.93 15.76
N GLU A 107 -12.69 18.24 16.45
CA GLU A 107 -13.44 18.80 17.56
C GLU A 107 -12.63 18.83 18.87
N ARG A 108 -12.81 19.90 19.66
CA ARG A 108 -12.20 20.02 20.98
C ARG A 108 -13.14 20.64 22.00
N TRP A 109 -13.43 19.89 23.05
CA TRP A 109 -14.19 20.33 24.21
C TRP A 109 -13.27 20.56 25.41
N VAL A 110 -13.61 21.58 26.21
CA VAL A 110 -12.88 21.94 27.43
C VAL A 110 -13.87 22.04 28.57
N GLN A 111 -13.61 21.33 29.67
CA GLN A 111 -14.38 21.44 30.90
C GLN A 111 -14.34 22.90 31.40
N THR A 112 -15.50 23.45 31.75
CA THR A 112 -15.70 24.88 31.97
C THR A 112 -15.21 25.31 33.34
N ASP A 113 -15.63 24.61 34.40
CA ASP A 113 -15.32 25.02 35.78
C ASP A 113 -13.95 24.52 36.26
N GLY A 114 -13.53 23.31 35.87
CA GLY A 114 -12.21 22.76 36.23
C GLY A 114 -12.06 22.43 37.73
N LEU A 115 -10.90 21.87 38.10
CA LEU A 115 -10.56 21.48 39.47
C LEU A 115 -9.27 22.17 39.95
N GLU A 116 -9.07 22.33 41.26
CA GLU A 116 -7.93 23.10 41.78
C GLU A 116 -6.59 22.34 41.61
N TYR A 117 -6.62 21.02 41.77
CA TYR A 117 -5.46 20.13 41.69
C TYR A 117 -5.72 18.92 40.78
N LEU A 118 -4.65 18.36 40.21
CA LEU A 118 -4.70 17.11 39.42
C LEU A 118 -5.20 15.91 40.25
N GLU A 119 -4.90 15.93 41.54
CA GLU A 119 -5.26 14.89 42.51
C GLU A 119 -6.68 15.06 43.08
N ASP A 120 -7.39 16.12 42.69
CA ASP A 120 -8.79 16.29 43.08
C ASP A 120 -9.63 15.15 42.48
N TYR A 121 -10.51 14.60 43.31
CA TYR A 121 -11.32 13.45 42.93
C TYR A 121 -12.50 13.86 42.05
N VAL A 122 -12.71 13.12 40.97
CA VAL A 122 -13.81 13.36 40.02
C VAL A 122 -15.15 12.75 40.47
N GLY A 123 -15.15 11.95 41.54
CA GLY A 123 -16.34 11.25 42.05
C GLY A 123 -16.45 9.79 41.57
N GLU A 124 -17.34 9.01 42.21
CA GLU A 124 -17.66 7.63 41.83
C GLU A 124 -18.83 7.63 40.85
N GLY A 125 -18.60 7.26 39.60
CA GLY A 125 -19.67 7.34 38.61
C GLY A 125 -19.31 6.79 37.24
N THR A 126 -20.13 7.13 36.26
CA THR A 126 -19.91 6.78 34.86
C THR A 126 -19.82 8.07 34.04
N PHE A 127 -18.71 8.22 33.30
CA PHE A 127 -18.54 9.25 32.28
C PHE A 127 -18.86 8.64 30.91
N ILE A 128 -19.82 9.19 30.17
CA ILE A 128 -20.23 8.68 28.86
C ILE A 128 -19.88 9.73 27.81
N TYR A 129 -19.23 9.30 26.74
CA TYR A 129 -18.93 10.15 25.60
C TYR A 129 -19.02 9.35 24.31
N SER A 130 -19.31 10.02 23.20
CA SER A 130 -19.28 9.43 21.87
C SER A 130 -18.38 10.22 20.93
N TYR A 131 -17.80 9.52 19.96
CA TYR A 131 -17.01 10.10 18.87
C TYR A 131 -17.04 9.17 17.67
N ASN A 132 -17.11 9.74 16.46
CA ASN A 132 -17.28 8.96 15.22
C ASN A 132 -18.50 8.01 15.30
N HIS A 133 -19.61 8.52 15.85
CA HIS A 133 -20.85 7.77 16.08
C HIS A 133 -20.71 6.50 16.93
N LYS A 134 -19.61 6.39 17.70
CA LYS A 134 -19.36 5.28 18.63
C LYS A 134 -19.32 5.80 20.05
N GLU A 135 -20.19 5.25 20.90
CA GLU A 135 -20.26 5.58 22.31
C GLU A 135 -19.30 4.74 23.15
N THR A 136 -18.77 5.33 24.23
CA THR A 136 -17.94 4.67 25.23
C THR A 136 -18.26 5.20 26.63
N SER A 137 -18.17 4.32 27.62
CA SER A 137 -18.41 4.65 29.03
C SER A 137 -17.20 4.33 29.89
N ILE A 138 -16.74 5.30 30.68
CA ILE A 138 -15.66 5.15 31.66
C ILE A 138 -16.26 5.11 33.07
N THR A 139 -16.04 4.02 33.79
CA THR A 139 -16.43 3.92 35.20
C THR A 139 -15.29 4.42 36.10
N THR A 140 -15.61 5.34 37.00
CA THR A 140 -14.70 5.86 38.03
C THR A 140 -15.06 5.31 39.41
N THR A 141 -14.14 5.46 40.34
CA THR A 141 -14.32 5.18 41.77
C THR A 141 -14.23 6.46 42.59
N ALA A 142 -14.67 6.44 43.85
CA ALA A 142 -14.65 7.60 44.74
C ALA A 142 -13.26 8.23 44.97
N THR A 143 -12.18 7.52 44.61
CA THR A 143 -10.79 7.99 44.72
C THR A 143 -10.13 8.25 43.37
N THR A 144 -10.87 8.18 42.27
CA THR A 144 -10.32 8.45 40.93
C THR A 144 -9.99 9.92 40.83
N THR A 145 -8.73 10.25 40.54
CA THR A 145 -8.30 11.63 40.37
C THR A 145 -8.57 12.14 38.96
N LEU A 146 -8.50 13.47 38.76
CA LEU A 146 -8.58 14.07 37.43
C LEU A 146 -7.47 13.54 36.48
N GLU A 147 -6.25 13.37 36.98
CA GLU A 147 -5.15 12.77 36.22
C GLU A 147 -5.43 11.29 35.86
N GLU A 148 -6.00 10.53 36.78
CA GLU A 148 -6.39 9.14 36.53
C GLU A 148 -7.53 9.03 35.51
N LEU A 149 -8.51 9.95 35.51
CA LEU A 149 -9.58 9.99 34.51
C LEU A 149 -9.02 10.17 33.10
N VAL A 150 -8.05 11.07 32.92
CA VAL A 150 -7.33 11.22 31.63
C VAL A 150 -6.65 9.92 31.23
N GLY A 151 -6.01 9.23 32.19
CA GLY A 151 -5.42 7.92 31.97
C GLY A 151 -6.46 6.85 31.58
N LEU A 152 -7.63 6.84 32.22
CA LEU A 152 -8.71 5.90 31.92
C LEU A 152 -9.25 6.10 30.51
N ILE A 153 -9.51 7.34 30.09
CA ILE A 153 -9.98 7.64 28.73
C ILE A 153 -8.91 7.22 27.70
N ASN A 154 -7.67 7.68 27.86
CA ASN A 154 -6.62 7.46 26.86
C ASN A 154 -6.18 5.99 26.73
N ASN A 155 -6.38 5.16 27.77
CA ASN A 155 -5.97 3.76 27.75
C ASN A 155 -7.15 2.78 27.65
N ASP A 156 -8.38 3.27 27.44
CA ASP A 156 -9.54 2.42 27.21
C ASP A 156 -9.37 1.68 25.85
N PRO A 157 -9.41 0.34 25.80
CA PRO A 157 -9.36 -0.41 24.55
C PRO A 157 -10.52 -0.09 23.59
N ASN A 158 -11.63 0.44 24.10
CA ASN A 158 -12.80 0.84 23.31
C ASN A 158 -12.79 2.32 22.94
N ASN A 159 -11.76 3.09 23.31
CA ASN A 159 -11.68 4.51 22.99
C ASN A 159 -11.86 4.72 21.47
N PRO A 160 -12.92 5.45 21.05
CA PRO A 160 -13.28 5.61 19.64
C PRO A 160 -12.34 6.53 18.84
N GLY A 161 -11.34 7.16 19.48
CA GLY A 161 -10.39 8.07 18.83
C GLY A 161 -10.29 9.45 19.49
N ILE A 162 -10.62 9.57 20.78
CA ILE A 162 -10.44 10.80 21.55
C ILE A 162 -9.14 10.76 22.35
N THR A 163 -8.40 11.85 22.34
CA THR A 163 -7.30 12.11 23.27
C THR A 163 -7.77 13.05 24.38
N ALA A 164 -7.72 12.57 25.63
CA ALA A 164 -7.91 13.38 26.82
C ALA A 164 -6.60 14.03 27.30
N SER A 165 -6.67 15.27 27.78
CA SER A 165 -5.53 15.98 28.37
C SER A 165 -5.98 17.00 29.42
N LEU A 166 -5.03 17.64 30.12
CA LEU A 166 -5.33 18.69 31.10
C LEU A 166 -4.79 20.05 30.65
N LEU A 167 -5.62 21.08 30.77
CA LEU A 167 -5.26 22.47 30.55
C LEU A 167 -5.26 23.23 31.89
N TYR A 168 -4.13 23.85 32.24
CA TYR A 168 -4.07 24.73 33.42
C TYR A 168 -4.42 26.17 33.01
N TYR A 169 -5.56 26.67 33.47
CA TYR A 169 -6.08 28.00 33.15
C TYR A 169 -6.79 28.62 34.36
N ASN A 170 -6.63 29.93 34.56
CA ASN A 170 -7.21 30.68 35.69
C ASN A 170 -6.99 30.07 37.10
N GLY A 171 -5.92 29.29 37.29
CA GLY A 171 -5.61 28.66 38.56
C GLY A 171 -6.20 27.27 38.75
N LEU A 172 -6.93 26.75 37.76
CA LEU A 172 -7.62 25.46 37.78
C LEU A 172 -7.13 24.57 36.62
N TYR A 173 -7.32 23.27 36.76
CA TYR A 173 -7.07 22.23 35.76
C TYR A 173 -8.40 21.82 35.11
N HIS A 174 -8.46 21.95 33.79
CA HIS A 174 -9.63 21.64 32.98
C HIS A 174 -9.37 20.38 32.17
N LEU A 175 -10.30 19.42 32.19
CA LEU A 175 -10.28 18.29 31.27
C LEU A 175 -10.49 18.80 29.83
N VAL A 176 -9.62 18.39 28.93
CA VAL A 176 -9.75 18.67 27.49
C VAL A 176 -9.95 17.35 26.76
N LEU A 177 -11.01 17.26 25.97
CA LEU A 177 -11.27 16.15 25.05
C LEU A 177 -11.01 16.62 23.64
N ASN A 178 -10.12 15.94 22.93
CA ASN A 178 -9.71 16.30 21.57
C ASN A 178 -9.92 15.11 20.63
N GLY A 179 -10.66 15.32 19.54
CA GLY A 179 -10.83 14.32 18.49
C GLY A 179 -9.53 14.17 17.71
N ASN A 180 -9.18 12.94 17.33
CA ASN A 180 -7.93 12.69 16.59
C ASN A 180 -8.06 12.96 15.08
N ASP A 181 -9.28 12.95 14.56
CA ASP A 181 -9.62 13.12 13.16
C ASP A 181 -10.48 14.38 12.98
N ALA A 182 -10.38 14.95 11.78
CA ALA A 182 -11.15 16.10 11.38
C ALA A 182 -12.42 15.68 10.65
N GLY A 183 -13.35 16.62 10.46
CA GLY A 183 -14.58 16.37 9.71
C GLY A 183 -15.82 16.22 10.57
N THR A 184 -16.99 16.51 10.02
CA THR A 184 -18.25 16.57 10.75
C THR A 184 -18.75 15.22 11.26
N ASP A 185 -18.25 14.12 10.69
CA ASP A 185 -18.48 12.75 11.21
C ASP A 185 -17.77 12.52 12.57
N TYR A 186 -16.72 13.30 12.85
CA TYR A 186 -15.85 13.14 14.02
C TYR A 186 -16.16 14.16 15.13
N LYS A 187 -17.47 14.34 15.40
CA LYS A 187 -17.95 15.14 16.54
C LYS A 187 -17.82 14.36 17.84
N ILE A 188 -17.56 15.08 18.93
CA ILE A 188 -17.54 14.59 20.31
C ILE A 188 -18.83 15.01 20.98
N PHE A 189 -19.54 14.04 21.56
CA PHE A 189 -20.64 14.32 22.47
C PHE A 189 -20.30 13.79 23.86
N VAL A 190 -20.55 14.60 24.89
CA VAL A 190 -20.60 14.14 26.28
C VAL A 190 -22.07 13.86 26.56
N ASN A 191 -22.38 12.63 26.98
CA ASN A 191 -23.77 12.17 27.05
C ASN A 191 -24.21 12.00 28.50
N SER A 192 -25.44 12.40 28.83
CA SER A 192 -26.01 12.14 30.16
C SER A 192 -26.52 10.70 30.31
N SER A 193 -26.70 9.99 29.20
CA SER A 193 -27.11 8.59 29.16
C SER A 193 -26.67 7.93 27.85
N SER A 194 -26.88 6.62 27.68
CA SER A 194 -26.51 5.94 26.44
C SER A 194 -27.40 6.31 25.25
N THR A 195 -26.84 6.28 24.04
CA THR A 195 -27.59 6.34 22.76
C THR A 195 -28.20 4.98 22.40
N GLU A 196 -29.19 4.98 21.50
CA GLU A 196 -29.76 3.75 20.96
C GLU A 196 -28.93 3.23 19.78
N VAL A 197 -28.75 1.91 19.68
CA VAL A 197 -28.00 1.26 18.59
C VAL A 197 -28.78 0.06 18.07
N TRP A 198 -28.91 -0.01 16.75
CA TRP A 198 -29.51 -1.13 16.02
C TRP A 198 -28.43 -1.81 15.18
N GLU A 199 -28.04 -3.02 15.57
CA GLU A 199 -27.03 -3.83 14.87
C GLU A 199 -27.71 -5.01 14.17
N ALA A 200 -27.52 -5.17 12.86
CA ALA A 200 -28.08 -6.30 12.14
C ALA A 200 -27.55 -7.63 12.70
N ASP A 201 -28.43 -8.60 12.97
CA ASP A 201 -28.06 -9.91 13.56
C ASP A 201 -27.31 -10.83 12.58
N SER A 202 -27.19 -10.42 11.33
CA SER A 202 -26.48 -11.18 10.30
C SER A 202 -25.66 -10.27 9.39
N ALA A 203 -24.38 -10.62 9.22
CA ALA A 203 -23.48 -9.95 8.30
C ALA A 203 -23.87 -10.19 6.83
N LEU A 204 -23.77 -9.13 6.02
CA LEU A 204 -23.68 -9.21 4.57
C LEU A 204 -22.37 -9.92 4.19
N THR A 205 -22.45 -10.88 3.27
CA THR A 205 -21.30 -11.74 2.92
C THR A 205 -20.92 -11.62 1.45
N PHE A 206 -19.64 -11.84 1.14
CA PHE A 206 -19.11 -11.91 -0.21
C PHE A 206 -17.94 -12.90 -0.25
N ASP A 207 -17.97 -13.84 -1.21
CA ASP A 207 -16.94 -14.86 -1.43
C ASP A 207 -16.48 -15.62 -0.16
N GLY A 208 -17.44 -15.95 0.73
CA GLY A 208 -17.17 -16.66 1.98
C GLY A 208 -16.57 -15.80 3.10
N GLY A 209 -16.47 -14.48 2.92
CA GLY A 209 -16.11 -13.49 3.95
C GLY A 209 -17.17 -12.38 4.10
N ASN A 210 -16.81 -11.32 4.83
CA ASN A 210 -17.70 -10.18 5.06
C ASN A 210 -17.69 -9.22 3.87
N ALA A 211 -18.85 -8.70 3.52
CA ALA A 211 -18.98 -7.68 2.48
C ALA A 211 -18.32 -6.36 2.91
N THR A 212 -17.92 -5.57 1.91
CA THR A 212 -17.35 -4.23 2.08
C THR A 212 -18.25 -3.20 1.42
N LEU A 213 -18.02 -1.91 1.67
CA LEU A 213 -18.77 -0.83 1.00
C LEU A 213 -18.65 -0.90 -0.54
N SER A 214 -17.55 -1.42 -1.09
CA SER A 214 -17.37 -1.61 -2.54
C SER A 214 -18.07 -2.85 -3.11
N THR A 215 -18.50 -3.78 -2.26
CA THR A 215 -19.17 -5.00 -2.71
C THR A 215 -20.49 -4.65 -3.40
N LYS A 216 -20.72 -5.20 -4.59
CA LYS A 216 -21.98 -5.01 -5.32
C LYS A 216 -23.12 -5.76 -4.64
N ILE A 217 -24.30 -5.16 -4.58
CA ILE A 217 -25.50 -5.80 -4.03
C ILE A 217 -25.78 -7.14 -4.73
N THR A 218 -25.56 -7.19 -6.04
CA THR A 218 -25.76 -8.38 -6.88
C THR A 218 -24.76 -9.52 -6.61
N GLU A 219 -23.67 -9.23 -5.90
CA GLU A 219 -22.61 -10.20 -5.59
C GLU A 219 -22.68 -10.68 -4.14
N LEU A 220 -23.58 -10.14 -3.33
CA LEU A 220 -23.77 -10.57 -1.96
C LEU A 220 -24.19 -12.05 -1.91
N GLY A 221 -23.69 -12.77 -0.90
CA GLY A 221 -24.12 -14.15 -0.63
C GLY A 221 -25.61 -14.27 -0.32
N GLN A 222 -26.25 -13.17 0.09
CA GLN A 222 -27.68 -13.04 0.31
C GLN A 222 -28.49 -12.78 -0.97
N PHE A 223 -27.82 -12.52 -2.10
CA PHE A 223 -28.48 -12.23 -3.37
C PHE A 223 -28.57 -13.49 -4.24
N THR A 224 -29.78 -13.81 -4.70
CA THR A 224 -30.03 -14.92 -5.63
C THR A 224 -30.53 -14.39 -6.98
N MET A 225 -29.86 -14.82 -8.05
CA MET A 225 -30.24 -14.50 -9.43
C MET A 225 -30.63 -15.75 -10.23
N ASN A 226 -31.84 -15.71 -10.81
CA ASN A 226 -32.26 -16.70 -11.80
C ASN A 226 -32.16 -16.17 -13.25
N ASN A 227 -32.49 -14.89 -13.50
CA ASN A 227 -32.55 -14.31 -14.85
C ASN A 227 -32.05 -12.85 -14.93
N GLY A 228 -31.03 -12.50 -14.14
CA GLY A 228 -30.47 -11.15 -14.07
C GLY A 228 -31.45 -10.08 -13.59
N LEU A 229 -31.01 -8.81 -13.55
CA LEU A 229 -31.88 -7.67 -13.24
C LEU A 229 -32.78 -7.35 -14.44
N GLN A 230 -34.08 -7.21 -14.21
CA GLN A 230 -35.09 -6.92 -15.23
C GLN A 230 -35.63 -5.49 -15.14
N GLY A 231 -35.18 -4.72 -14.16
CA GLY A 231 -35.54 -3.32 -13.94
C GLY A 231 -36.68 -3.17 -12.94
N GLY A 232 -36.53 -2.19 -12.05
CA GLY A 232 -37.49 -1.89 -10.99
C GLY A 232 -37.19 -2.60 -9.66
N GLU A 233 -36.05 -3.28 -9.56
CA GLU A 233 -35.54 -3.82 -8.31
C GLU A 233 -35.17 -2.69 -7.34
N GLN A 234 -35.66 -2.75 -6.11
CA GLN A 234 -35.50 -1.69 -5.12
C GLN A 234 -35.26 -2.26 -3.73
N ILE A 235 -34.43 -1.58 -2.94
CA ILE A 235 -34.38 -1.75 -1.49
C ILE A 235 -35.16 -0.59 -0.88
N GLN A 236 -36.19 -0.91 -0.10
CA GLN A 236 -37.02 0.05 0.62
C GLN A 236 -36.47 0.22 2.02
N ILE A 237 -36.26 1.47 2.43
CA ILE A 237 -35.81 1.84 3.76
C ILE A 237 -37.03 2.41 4.50
N ILE A 238 -37.44 1.73 5.57
CA ILE A 238 -38.59 2.11 6.40
C ILE A 238 -38.21 2.04 7.87
N GLY A 239 -38.89 2.80 8.72
CA GLY A 239 -38.49 2.93 10.11
C GLY A 239 -39.08 4.17 10.78
N THR A 240 -38.52 4.51 11.93
CA THR A 240 -38.88 5.68 12.72
C THR A 240 -37.63 6.38 13.23
N ASP A 241 -37.70 7.70 13.36
CA ASP A 241 -36.65 8.51 13.98
C ASP A 241 -36.64 8.37 15.52
N HIS A 242 -35.74 9.11 16.18
CA HIS A 242 -35.62 9.13 17.65
C HIS A 242 -36.96 9.38 18.38
N ASN A 243 -37.82 10.23 17.82
CA ASN A 243 -39.09 10.60 18.42
C ASN A 243 -40.26 9.69 17.99
N GLY A 244 -40.01 8.71 17.13
CA GLY A 244 -41.02 7.80 16.60
C GLY A 244 -41.75 8.33 15.36
N ALA A 245 -41.30 9.42 14.76
CA ALA A 245 -41.82 9.89 13.48
C ALA A 245 -41.36 8.95 12.36
N ALA A 246 -42.25 8.61 11.43
CA ALA A 246 -41.91 7.72 10.33
C ALA A 246 -40.89 8.36 9.40
N ILE A 247 -39.82 7.65 9.06
CA ILE A 247 -38.95 8.06 7.96
C ILE A 247 -39.76 7.91 6.66
N ASN A 248 -39.85 8.98 5.88
CA ASN A 248 -40.59 8.93 4.61
C ASN A 248 -39.82 8.01 3.65
N GLN A 249 -40.48 6.97 3.16
CA GLN A 249 -39.89 5.89 2.37
C GLN A 249 -38.87 6.38 1.33
N VAL A 250 -37.60 5.97 1.52
CA VAL A 250 -36.51 6.16 0.55
C VAL A 250 -36.26 4.82 -0.15
N ASN A 251 -36.18 4.83 -1.47
CA ASN A 251 -36.00 3.63 -2.28
C ASN A 251 -34.67 3.69 -3.02
N LEU A 252 -33.76 2.78 -2.68
CA LEU A 252 -32.54 2.57 -3.45
C LEU A 252 -32.84 1.69 -4.66
N ASN A 253 -32.66 2.22 -5.87
CA ASN A 253 -32.74 1.40 -7.08
C ASN A 253 -31.51 0.48 -7.20
N VAL A 254 -31.76 -0.81 -7.38
CA VAL A 254 -30.69 -1.82 -7.53
C VAL A 254 -30.36 -1.99 -9.01
N THR A 255 -29.09 -1.77 -9.34
CA THR A 255 -28.51 -1.95 -10.67
C THR A 255 -27.28 -2.85 -10.58
N GLU A 256 -26.71 -3.25 -11.72
CA GLU A 256 -25.48 -4.06 -11.77
C GLU A 256 -24.24 -3.39 -11.13
N ASN A 257 -24.35 -2.09 -10.80
CA ASN A 257 -23.29 -1.31 -10.18
C ASN A 257 -23.68 -0.75 -8.81
N THR A 258 -24.86 -1.10 -8.28
CA THR A 258 -25.26 -0.67 -6.94
C THR A 258 -24.45 -1.45 -5.91
N THR A 259 -23.81 -0.76 -4.97
CA THR A 259 -22.96 -1.37 -3.93
C THR A 259 -23.59 -1.26 -2.54
N VAL A 260 -23.03 -1.99 -1.57
CA VAL A 260 -23.37 -1.82 -0.14
C VAL A 260 -23.10 -0.38 0.31
N GLY A 261 -22.07 0.27 -0.21
CA GLY A 261 -21.79 1.68 0.06
C GLY A 261 -22.94 2.60 -0.35
N HIS A 262 -23.59 2.34 -1.50
CA HIS A 262 -24.80 3.07 -1.87
C HIS A 262 -25.97 2.81 -0.91
N LEU A 263 -26.13 1.57 -0.41
CA LEU A 263 -27.15 1.27 0.60
C LEU A 263 -26.91 2.03 1.90
N ILE A 264 -25.69 2.01 2.42
CA ILE A 264 -25.35 2.76 3.64
C ILE A 264 -25.53 4.26 3.43
N SER A 265 -25.16 4.80 2.27
CA SER A 265 -25.42 6.22 1.94
C SER A 265 -26.92 6.52 1.95
N GLU A 266 -27.73 5.69 1.29
CA GLU A 266 -29.18 5.92 1.20
C GLU A 266 -29.87 5.80 2.56
N ILE A 267 -29.38 4.93 3.46
CA ILE A 267 -29.85 4.86 4.84
C ILE A 267 -29.50 6.15 5.58
N ASN A 268 -28.25 6.62 5.50
CA ASN A 268 -27.83 7.87 6.13
C ASN A 268 -28.65 9.06 5.62
N ASP A 269 -28.91 9.14 4.32
CA ASP A 269 -29.78 10.14 3.70
C ASP A 269 -31.23 10.04 4.21
N ALA A 270 -31.74 8.83 4.47
CA ALA A 270 -33.10 8.63 4.99
C ALA A 270 -33.28 9.09 6.45
N PHE A 271 -32.23 9.01 7.26
CA PHE A 271 -32.24 9.44 8.67
C PHE A 271 -31.76 10.88 8.89
N ASP A 272 -31.20 11.52 7.86
CA ASP A 272 -30.91 12.95 7.80
C ASP A 272 -30.16 13.50 9.03
N GLY A 273 -29.13 12.75 9.44
CA GLY A 273 -28.29 13.10 10.58
C GLY A 273 -28.89 12.80 11.97
N ILE A 274 -30.14 12.32 12.06
CA ILE A 274 -30.72 11.85 13.33
C ILE A 274 -30.04 10.55 13.79
N ALA A 275 -29.74 9.67 12.85
CA ALA A 275 -28.99 8.45 13.09
C ALA A 275 -27.95 8.23 11.98
N LYS A 276 -26.85 7.55 12.33
CA LYS A 276 -25.78 7.22 11.39
C LYS A 276 -25.73 5.71 11.18
N ALA A 277 -25.83 5.29 9.93
CA ALA A 277 -25.56 3.93 9.49
C ALA A 277 -24.09 3.76 9.12
N THR A 278 -23.48 2.69 9.63
CA THR A 278 -22.13 2.23 9.29
C THR A 278 -22.16 0.75 8.91
N LEU A 279 -21.07 0.27 8.32
CA LEU A 279 -20.86 -1.15 8.02
C LEU A 279 -19.61 -1.63 8.76
N GLU A 280 -19.78 -2.48 9.78
CA GLU A 280 -18.69 -3.08 10.53
C GLU A 280 -18.73 -4.59 10.36
N ASN A 281 -17.64 -5.20 9.87
CA ASN A 281 -17.58 -6.65 9.65
C ASN A 281 -18.76 -7.21 8.82
N GLY A 282 -19.30 -6.42 7.87
CA GLY A 282 -20.45 -6.81 7.05
C GLY A 282 -21.81 -6.60 7.71
N GLU A 283 -21.87 -6.24 8.99
CA GLU A 283 -23.10 -5.92 9.72
C GLU A 283 -23.44 -4.44 9.55
N ILE A 284 -24.71 -4.15 9.32
CA ILE A 284 -25.23 -2.77 9.28
C ILE A 284 -25.49 -2.35 10.72
N ILE A 285 -24.89 -1.24 11.13
CA ILE A 285 -25.09 -0.66 12.46
C ILE A 285 -25.70 0.72 12.28
N LEU A 286 -26.87 0.96 12.85
CA LEU A 286 -27.52 2.27 12.91
C LEU A 286 -27.44 2.79 14.34
N THR A 287 -26.73 3.90 14.55
CA THR A 287 -26.59 4.54 15.85
C THR A 287 -27.37 5.84 15.89
N ASP A 288 -28.21 6.01 16.92
CA ASP A 288 -28.86 7.29 17.22
C ASP A 288 -27.82 8.34 17.62
N ASN A 289 -27.92 9.54 17.04
CA ASN A 289 -27.04 10.65 17.40
C ASN A 289 -27.55 11.42 18.64
N THR A 290 -28.74 11.09 19.14
CA THR A 290 -29.32 11.66 20.36
C THR A 290 -29.31 10.63 21.49
N TYR A 291 -28.74 11.00 22.64
CA TYR A 291 -28.74 10.13 23.81
C TYR A 291 -30.09 10.11 24.53
N GLY A 292 -30.36 9.03 25.28
CA GLY A 292 -31.60 8.85 26.03
C GLY A 292 -32.56 7.88 25.36
N THR A 293 -33.77 7.76 25.92
CA THR A 293 -34.79 6.85 25.40
C THR A 293 -35.17 7.25 23.97
N SER A 294 -35.13 6.30 23.05
CA SER A 294 -35.42 6.52 21.64
C SER A 294 -36.56 5.61 21.18
N ASN A 295 -37.21 6.00 20.09
CA ASN A 295 -38.13 5.15 19.33
C ASN A 295 -37.57 4.90 17.92
N LEU A 296 -36.25 4.98 17.76
CA LEU A 296 -35.56 4.70 16.50
C LEU A 296 -35.92 3.28 16.02
N SER A 297 -36.14 3.10 14.73
CA SER A 297 -36.22 1.78 14.12
C SER A 297 -35.83 1.82 12.65
N ILE A 298 -35.35 0.70 12.13
CA ILE A 298 -35.00 0.52 10.72
C ILE A 298 -35.37 -0.90 10.26
N PHE A 299 -35.95 -0.98 9.06
CA PHE A 299 -36.21 -2.23 8.36
C PHE A 299 -35.90 -2.05 6.87
N LEU A 300 -35.28 -3.05 6.27
CA LEU A 300 -34.81 -3.03 4.88
C LEU A 300 -35.52 -4.11 4.07
N THR A 301 -36.43 -3.72 3.19
CA THR A 301 -37.20 -4.68 2.38
C THR A 301 -36.75 -4.67 0.93
N TYR A 302 -36.44 -5.84 0.37
CA TYR A 302 -36.15 -5.96 -1.07
C TYR A 302 -37.41 -6.20 -1.89
N ASN A 303 -37.58 -5.42 -2.96
CA ASN A 303 -38.61 -5.61 -3.97
C ASN A 303 -37.95 -6.03 -5.29
N PRO A 304 -38.23 -7.22 -5.84
CA PRO A 304 -37.67 -7.67 -7.12
C PRO A 304 -38.32 -7.00 -8.34
N GLY A 305 -39.32 -6.14 -8.14
CA GLY A 305 -40.03 -5.47 -9.24
C GLY A 305 -40.74 -6.48 -10.13
N SER A 306 -40.38 -6.50 -11.42
CA SER A 306 -40.86 -7.52 -12.37
C SER A 306 -39.92 -8.72 -12.54
N GLY A 307 -38.76 -8.70 -11.87
CA GLY A 307 -37.75 -9.75 -11.94
C GLY A 307 -38.06 -10.98 -11.09
N ASP A 308 -37.17 -11.97 -11.18
CA ASP A 308 -37.16 -13.20 -10.38
C ASP A 308 -35.83 -13.27 -9.61
N THR A 309 -35.61 -12.26 -8.77
CA THR A 309 -34.45 -12.09 -7.89
C THR A 309 -34.90 -12.12 -6.45
N GLU A 310 -34.00 -12.51 -5.56
CA GLU A 310 -34.25 -12.51 -4.12
C GLU A 310 -33.03 -11.91 -3.43
N LEU A 311 -33.27 -11.08 -2.42
CA LEU A 311 -32.24 -10.54 -1.55
C LEU A 311 -32.80 -10.55 -0.13
N THR A 312 -32.15 -11.30 0.75
CA THR A 312 -32.49 -11.30 2.16
C THR A 312 -31.76 -10.16 2.85
N LEU A 313 -32.52 -9.25 3.47
CA LEU A 313 -32.04 -8.15 4.31
C LEU A 313 -32.79 -8.19 5.65
N PRO A 314 -32.30 -7.51 6.69
CA PRO A 314 -33.00 -7.38 7.97
C PRO A 314 -34.31 -6.61 7.80
N ASP A 315 -35.45 -7.30 7.74
CA ASP A 315 -36.76 -6.73 7.46
C ASP A 315 -37.75 -6.83 8.64
N GLU A 316 -37.40 -7.58 9.69
CA GLU A 316 -38.16 -7.67 10.92
C GLU A 316 -37.34 -7.29 12.17
N LEU A 317 -38.02 -6.99 13.28
CA LEU A 317 -37.37 -6.58 14.54
C LEU A 317 -36.42 -7.66 15.09
N GLU A 318 -36.73 -8.93 14.86
CA GLU A 318 -35.89 -10.05 15.35
C GLU A 318 -34.56 -10.19 14.61
N ASP A 319 -34.41 -9.51 13.47
CA ASP A 319 -33.16 -9.46 12.70
C ASP A 319 -32.19 -8.38 13.21
N TRP A 320 -32.51 -7.71 14.32
CA TRP A 320 -31.70 -6.63 14.90
C TRP A 320 -31.40 -6.87 16.38
N ASN A 321 -30.12 -6.75 16.74
CA ASN A 321 -29.63 -6.64 18.11
C ASN A 321 -29.71 -5.17 18.55
N VAL A 322 -30.72 -4.86 19.37
CA VAL A 322 -30.99 -3.48 19.80
C VAL A 322 -30.44 -3.20 21.21
N THR A 323 -29.62 -2.16 21.32
CA THR A 323 -29.23 -1.57 22.62
C THR A 323 -30.10 -0.37 22.90
N GLU A 324 -30.99 -0.47 23.91
CA GLU A 324 -31.93 0.59 24.27
C GLU A 324 -31.20 1.85 24.76
N GLY A 325 -31.56 3.00 24.19
CA GLY A 325 -31.08 4.29 24.64
C GLY A 325 -31.55 4.63 26.05
N GLY A 326 -30.73 5.34 26.82
CA GLY A 326 -31.03 5.67 28.21
C GLY A 326 -30.78 4.56 29.24
N SER A 327 -30.35 3.37 28.81
CA SER A 327 -30.11 2.20 29.67
C SER A 327 -28.93 2.38 30.64
N ILE A 328 -27.93 3.20 30.27
CA ILE A 328 -26.84 3.64 31.15
C ILE A 328 -26.99 5.14 31.38
N THR A 329 -26.85 5.60 32.63
CA THR A 329 -26.90 7.03 32.97
C THR A 329 -25.56 7.49 33.53
N ALA A 330 -25.09 8.64 33.07
CA ALA A 330 -23.99 9.35 33.71
C ALA A 330 -24.48 9.81 35.08
N SER A 331 -23.85 9.32 36.14
CA SER A 331 -24.24 9.66 37.52
C SER A 331 -23.09 9.44 38.48
N GLY A 332 -23.04 10.25 39.54
CA GLY A 332 -22.13 10.07 40.69
C GLY A 332 -20.73 10.67 40.56
N LEU A 333 -20.35 11.14 39.37
CA LEU A 333 -19.27 12.13 39.22
C LEU A 333 -19.68 13.43 39.92
N ASN A 334 -18.71 14.28 40.26
CA ASN A 334 -19.00 15.65 40.69
C ASN A 334 -19.86 16.35 39.62
N ASP A 335 -20.71 17.29 40.03
CA ASP A 335 -21.63 18.06 39.15
C ASP A 335 -20.89 18.97 38.12
N ASP A 336 -19.61 18.71 37.83
CA ASP A 336 -18.73 19.46 36.92
C ASP A 336 -18.33 18.64 35.66
N PHE A 337 -19.00 17.51 35.42
CA PHE A 337 -18.73 16.57 34.31
C PHE A 337 -20.01 16.18 33.52
N GLU A 338 -21.08 16.95 33.67
CA GLU A 338 -22.30 16.82 32.84
C GLU A 338 -22.09 17.45 31.46
N PRO A 339 -22.95 17.16 30.45
CA PRO A 339 -22.81 17.73 29.11
C PRO A 339 -22.73 19.27 29.11
N GLY A 340 -23.46 19.93 30.02
CA GLY A 340 -23.46 21.40 30.17
C GLY A 340 -22.17 21.99 30.75
N ASP A 341 -21.30 21.16 31.32
CA ASP A 341 -20.05 21.61 31.94
C ASP A 341 -18.90 21.68 30.96
N PHE A 342 -19.10 21.30 29.70
CA PHE A 342 -18.08 21.40 28.66
C PHE A 342 -18.38 22.55 27.70
N THR A 343 -17.35 23.32 27.36
CA THR A 343 -17.39 24.36 26.35
C THR A 343 -16.70 23.88 25.08
N LEU A 344 -17.40 23.97 23.95
CA LEU A 344 -16.83 23.72 22.63
C LEU A 344 -15.82 24.81 22.29
N SER A 345 -14.55 24.43 22.15
CA SER A 345 -13.46 25.38 21.88
C SER A 345 -12.98 25.36 20.42
N GLN A 346 -13.34 24.30 19.68
CA GLN A 346 -13.10 24.12 18.25
C GLN A 346 -14.09 23.09 17.75
N SER A 347 -14.89 23.42 16.73
CA SER A 347 -15.87 22.52 16.14
C SER A 347 -15.24 21.58 15.11
N ALA A 348 -15.70 20.33 15.08
CA ALA A 348 -15.45 19.45 13.94
C ALA A 348 -16.07 20.02 12.66
N GLN A 349 -15.30 20.10 11.59
CA GLN A 349 -15.74 20.63 10.31
C GLN A 349 -15.04 19.90 9.16
N ASP A 350 -15.72 19.77 8.03
CA ASP A 350 -15.16 19.27 6.78
C ASP A 350 -14.33 20.34 6.05
N SER A 351 -13.37 19.89 5.24
CA SER A 351 -12.74 20.73 4.23
C SER A 351 -13.72 20.97 3.08
N LYS A 352 -13.73 22.20 2.55
CA LYS A 352 -14.63 22.62 1.48
C LYS A 352 -13.80 23.05 0.28
N ILE A 353 -13.83 22.27 -0.79
CA ILE A 353 -13.01 22.53 -1.98
C ILE A 353 -13.81 22.61 -3.28
N LYS A 354 -13.23 23.29 -4.27
CA LYS A 354 -13.62 23.15 -5.68
C LYS A 354 -12.40 22.79 -6.50
N VAL A 355 -12.57 21.92 -7.49
CA VAL A 355 -11.55 21.61 -8.47
C VAL A 355 -12.08 21.97 -9.85
N ASP A 356 -11.33 22.80 -10.58
CA ASP A 356 -11.69 23.29 -11.92
C ASP A 356 -13.09 23.92 -11.99
N GLY A 357 -13.51 24.55 -10.90
CA GLY A 357 -14.82 25.20 -10.77
C GLY A 357 -15.98 24.24 -10.50
N PHE A 358 -15.73 22.95 -10.32
CA PHE A 358 -16.71 21.98 -9.84
C PHE A 358 -16.68 21.88 -8.30
N PRO A 359 -17.83 21.84 -7.61
CA PRO A 359 -19.19 21.91 -8.15
C PRO A 359 -19.52 23.32 -8.67
N SER A 360 -20.27 23.36 -9.79
CA SER A 360 -20.73 24.62 -10.40
C SER A 360 -22.09 25.09 -9.87
N THR A 361 -22.68 24.33 -8.94
CA THR A 361 -23.95 24.66 -8.29
C THR A 361 -23.80 25.90 -7.42
N ALA A 362 -24.86 26.72 -7.42
CA ALA A 362 -24.96 27.85 -6.50
C ALA A 362 -25.37 27.32 -5.11
N PRO A 363 -24.95 28.02 -4.03
CA PRO A 363 -25.45 27.71 -2.70
C PRO A 363 -26.98 27.76 -2.63
N VAL A 364 -27.56 26.82 -1.90
CA VAL A 364 -28.99 26.69 -1.61
C VAL A 364 -29.13 26.60 -0.10
N ALA A 365 -29.90 27.54 0.47
CA ALA A 365 -30.26 27.51 1.87
C ALA A 365 -31.12 26.28 2.17
N GLU A 366 -30.78 25.57 3.24
CA GLU A 366 -31.63 24.50 3.73
C GLU A 366 -32.89 25.05 4.39
N VAL A 367 -34.00 24.34 4.21
CA VAL A 367 -35.28 24.68 4.84
C VAL A 367 -35.86 23.44 5.50
N GLN A 368 -36.03 23.52 6.82
CA GLN A 368 -36.70 22.50 7.63
C GLN A 368 -38.02 23.05 8.18
N HIS A 369 -39.04 22.21 8.27
CA HIS A 369 -40.37 22.54 8.76
C HIS A 369 -40.74 21.70 9.97
N LEU A 370 -41.26 22.36 11.00
CA LEU A 370 -42.06 21.71 12.03
C LEU A 370 -43.55 21.91 11.69
N ASP A 371 -44.18 20.85 11.21
CA ASP A 371 -45.59 20.80 10.86
C ASP A 371 -46.43 20.23 12.00
N PHE A 372 -47.54 20.88 12.35
CA PHE A 372 -48.39 20.46 13.44
C PHE A 372 -49.89 20.65 13.16
N VAL A 373 -50.66 19.58 13.44
CA VAL A 373 -52.11 19.55 13.19
C VAL A 373 -52.88 20.10 14.39
N ASN A 374 -52.54 19.66 15.60
CA ASN A 374 -53.18 20.13 16.82
C ASN A 374 -52.38 21.28 17.46
N ARG A 375 -53.12 22.21 18.07
CA ARG A 375 -52.57 23.30 18.88
C ARG A 375 -52.06 22.76 20.22
N ALA A 376 -50.88 23.21 20.64
CA ALA A 376 -50.39 23.02 22.01
C ALA A 376 -51.27 23.80 22.99
N THR A 377 -51.70 23.14 24.06
CA THR A 377 -52.65 23.68 25.06
C THR A 377 -52.03 23.88 26.44
N GLY A 378 -50.78 23.47 26.62
CA GLY A 378 -49.99 23.60 27.84
C GLY A 378 -48.68 22.83 27.70
N GLY A 379 -47.71 23.17 28.56
CA GLY A 379 -46.46 22.41 28.72
C GLY A 379 -45.23 23.13 28.19
N THR A 380 -44.12 22.40 28.10
CA THR A 380 -42.85 22.89 27.54
C THR A 380 -42.27 21.91 26.53
N TRP A 381 -41.39 22.40 25.67
CA TRP A 381 -40.70 21.64 24.63
C TRP A 381 -39.29 22.19 24.40
N THR A 382 -38.44 21.43 23.73
CA THR A 382 -37.08 21.85 23.37
C THR A 382 -36.75 21.48 21.92
N LEU A 383 -35.76 22.17 21.35
CA LEU A 383 -35.13 21.81 20.09
C LEU A 383 -33.70 21.37 20.37
N THR A 384 -33.28 20.29 19.73
CA THR A 384 -31.89 19.83 19.72
C THR A 384 -31.34 20.01 18.31
N TYR A 385 -30.18 20.65 18.20
CA TYR A 385 -29.41 20.76 16.98
C TYR A 385 -27.98 20.33 17.26
N ASP A 386 -27.46 19.35 16.52
CA ASP A 386 -26.06 18.90 16.66
C ASP A 386 -25.64 18.65 18.12
N GLY A 387 -26.50 17.93 18.87
CA GLY A 387 -26.28 17.55 20.26
C GLY A 387 -26.42 18.68 21.30
N GLN A 388 -26.79 19.89 20.89
CA GLN A 388 -27.09 21.00 21.80
C GLN A 388 -28.60 21.24 21.87
N THR A 389 -29.13 21.22 23.08
CA THR A 389 -30.56 21.38 23.34
C THR A 389 -30.86 22.79 23.85
N THR A 390 -31.90 23.43 23.30
CA THR A 390 -32.35 24.74 23.77
C THR A 390 -32.85 24.66 25.21
N ALA A 391 -32.84 25.80 25.91
CA ALA A 391 -33.62 25.91 27.13
C ALA A 391 -35.11 25.60 26.87
N ALA A 392 -35.84 25.12 27.89
CA ALA A 392 -37.25 24.77 27.78
C ALA A 392 -38.11 25.95 27.31
N LEU A 393 -38.80 25.77 26.19
CA LEU A 393 -39.72 26.73 25.58
C LEU A 393 -41.16 26.44 26.03
N ASP A 394 -41.92 27.47 26.37
CA ASP A 394 -43.34 27.36 26.74
C ASP A 394 -44.21 27.01 25.52
N ASP A 395 -45.36 26.34 25.73
CA ASP A 395 -46.33 26.03 24.65
C ASP A 395 -46.81 27.29 23.91
N THR A 396 -46.73 28.44 24.58
CA THR A 396 -47.03 29.75 24.02
C THR A 396 -45.81 30.53 23.57
N ALA A 397 -44.60 29.97 23.42
CA ALA A 397 -43.41 30.70 22.96
C ALA A 397 -43.59 31.41 21.61
N THR A 398 -43.07 32.64 21.47
CA THR A 398 -43.02 33.45 20.24
C THR A 398 -41.97 32.91 19.28
N ILE A 399 -42.14 33.14 17.98
CA ILE A 399 -41.07 32.89 17.00
C ILE A 399 -39.77 33.60 17.41
N ALA A 400 -39.87 34.81 17.99
CA ALA A 400 -38.71 35.53 18.50
C ALA A 400 -38.05 34.86 19.72
N GLU A 401 -38.82 34.23 20.60
CA GLU A 401 -38.31 33.45 21.73
C GLU A 401 -37.68 32.14 21.25
N VAL A 402 -38.26 31.47 20.25
CA VAL A 402 -37.67 30.28 19.61
C VAL A 402 -36.35 30.63 18.91
N GLN A 403 -36.33 31.71 18.13
CA GLN A 403 -35.11 32.24 17.50
C GLN A 403 -34.03 32.54 18.56
N ALA A 404 -34.40 33.25 19.64
CA ALA A 404 -33.45 33.58 20.69
C ALA A 404 -32.92 32.35 21.43
N ALA A 405 -33.70 31.27 21.51
CA ALA A 405 -33.27 30.03 22.12
C ALA A 405 -32.29 29.25 21.23
N LEU A 406 -32.50 29.22 19.90
CA LEU A 406 -31.56 28.65 18.94
C LEU A 406 -30.26 29.47 18.85
N ASP A 407 -30.35 30.80 18.79
CA ASP A 407 -29.18 31.70 18.79
C ASP A 407 -28.35 31.61 20.09
N ALA A 408 -28.90 31.00 21.15
CA ALA A 408 -28.21 30.80 22.42
C ALA A 408 -27.45 29.46 22.49
N LEU A 409 -27.63 28.56 21.51
CA LEU A 409 -26.86 27.32 21.44
C LEU A 409 -25.40 27.64 21.11
N SER A 410 -24.47 26.91 21.74
CA SER A 410 -23.03 27.14 21.58
C SER A 410 -22.51 26.79 20.18
N ASN A 411 -23.25 25.98 19.43
CA ASN A 411 -22.95 25.53 18.07
C ASN A 411 -23.70 26.30 16.97
N VAL A 412 -24.52 27.30 17.32
CA VAL A 412 -25.27 28.13 16.35
C VAL A 412 -24.80 29.58 16.44
N SER A 413 -24.37 30.15 15.31
CA SER A 413 -24.05 31.57 15.22
C SER A 413 -25.28 32.40 14.87
N ALA A 414 -25.29 33.66 15.29
CA ALA A 414 -26.38 34.57 14.98
C ALA A 414 -26.56 34.74 13.44
N GLY A 415 -27.72 34.33 12.94
CA GLY A 415 -28.05 34.36 11.51
C GLY A 415 -27.83 33.05 10.76
N ASP A 416 -27.29 32.02 11.42
CA ASP A 416 -27.15 30.68 10.85
C ASP A 416 -28.52 30.03 10.63
N ILE A 417 -29.45 30.26 11.54
CA ILE A 417 -30.83 29.76 11.47
C ILE A 417 -31.77 30.94 11.58
N THR A 418 -32.78 30.99 10.71
CA THR A 418 -33.87 31.97 10.80
C THR A 418 -35.20 31.27 10.98
N VAL A 419 -35.94 31.66 12.03
CA VAL A 419 -37.24 31.06 12.37
C VAL A 419 -38.38 31.95 11.88
N SER A 420 -39.36 31.35 11.21
CA SER A 420 -40.56 32.03 10.73
C SER A 420 -41.80 31.13 10.76
N GLY A 421 -42.95 31.65 10.32
CA GLY A 421 -44.20 30.90 10.29
C GLY A 421 -45.04 31.02 11.56
N ASP A 422 -45.69 29.92 11.93
CA ASP A 422 -46.67 29.83 13.01
C ASP A 422 -46.06 29.33 14.33
N ARG A 423 -46.75 29.57 15.44
CA ARG A 423 -46.35 29.10 16.78
C ARG A 423 -47.14 27.85 17.14
N LEU A 424 -46.58 26.96 17.97
CA LEU A 424 -47.27 25.73 18.41
C LEU A 424 -48.64 25.97 19.08
N SER A 425 -48.87 27.19 19.57
CA SER A 425 -50.16 27.65 20.08
C SER A 425 -51.22 27.96 19.00
N VAL A 426 -51.04 27.56 17.74
CA VAL A 426 -52.09 27.57 16.68
C VAL A 426 -52.35 26.15 16.16
N SER A 427 -53.47 25.95 15.45
CA SER A 427 -53.83 24.63 14.88
C SER A 427 -53.58 24.61 13.38
N ASN A 428 -53.11 23.48 12.83
CA ASN A 428 -52.71 23.34 11.43
C ASN A 428 -51.70 24.41 11.00
N GLY A 429 -50.63 24.55 11.79
CA GLY A 429 -49.57 25.53 11.57
C GLY A 429 -48.28 24.86 11.11
N THR A 430 -47.40 25.69 10.58
CA THR A 430 -46.04 25.31 10.17
C THR A 430 -45.08 26.35 10.71
N MET A 431 -44.05 25.90 11.42
CA MET A 431 -42.90 26.72 11.78
C MET A 431 -41.73 26.36 10.86
N THR A 432 -41.13 27.37 10.25
CA THR A 432 -40.07 27.19 9.24
C THR A 432 -38.74 27.64 9.80
N PHE A 433 -37.74 26.77 9.67
CA PHE A 433 -36.33 27.03 9.98
C PHE A 433 -35.59 27.11 8.65
N THR A 434 -34.98 28.27 8.36
CA THR A 434 -34.17 28.46 7.16
C THR A 434 -32.73 28.67 7.57
N PHE A 435 -31.85 27.76 7.15
CA PHE A 435 -30.42 27.79 7.42
C PHE A 435 -29.69 28.66 6.40
N SER A 436 -28.56 29.24 6.79
CA SER A 436 -27.69 29.97 5.87
C SER A 436 -27.19 29.05 4.76
N ASP A 437 -27.21 29.53 3.51
CA ASP A 437 -26.74 28.78 2.34
C ASP A 437 -25.24 28.39 2.42
N THR A 438 -24.48 29.09 3.26
CA THR A 438 -23.07 28.79 3.54
C THR A 438 -22.86 27.53 4.38
N LEU A 439 -23.88 27.08 5.11
CA LEU A 439 -23.81 25.86 5.92
C LEU A 439 -23.92 24.62 5.04
N GLY A 440 -24.68 24.72 3.95
CA GLY A 440 -24.94 23.60 3.05
C GLY A 440 -25.99 22.68 3.62
N ASP A 441 -25.79 21.38 3.42
CA ASP A 441 -26.59 20.29 3.99
C ASP A 441 -26.29 20.16 5.49
N VAL A 442 -27.31 20.22 6.34
CA VAL A 442 -27.20 20.17 7.80
C VAL A 442 -28.18 19.16 8.39
N ASN A 443 -27.85 18.68 9.60
CA ASN A 443 -28.69 17.70 10.28
C ASN A 443 -30.08 18.26 10.62
N MET A 444 -31.09 17.39 10.60
CA MET A 444 -32.46 17.74 10.99
C MET A 444 -32.56 18.18 12.46
N LEU A 445 -33.31 19.24 12.72
CA LEU A 445 -33.67 19.67 14.07
C LEU A 445 -34.56 18.62 14.75
N VAL A 446 -34.23 18.26 15.98
CA VAL A 446 -35.00 17.28 16.75
C VAL A 446 -35.87 18.03 17.76
N ILE A 447 -37.19 17.78 17.77
CA ILE A 447 -38.12 18.33 18.76
C ILE A 447 -38.40 17.33 19.87
N ASP A 448 -38.16 17.72 21.13
CA ASP A 448 -38.75 17.01 22.28
C ASP A 448 -40.09 17.65 22.63
N SER A 449 -41.16 16.92 22.32
CA SER A 449 -42.56 17.30 22.57
C SER A 449 -43.20 16.56 23.74
N SER A 450 -42.44 15.74 24.48
CA SER A 450 -42.96 14.89 25.56
C SER A 450 -43.63 15.71 26.68
N GLY A 451 -43.18 16.95 26.88
CA GLY A 451 -43.75 17.89 27.83
C GLY A 451 -44.99 18.65 27.36
N LEU A 452 -45.40 18.52 26.08
CA LEU A 452 -46.54 19.24 25.50
C LEU A 452 -47.88 18.54 25.76
N THR A 453 -48.98 19.29 25.63
CA THR A 453 -50.34 18.72 25.56
C THR A 453 -51.03 19.14 24.26
N PRO A 454 -51.29 18.22 23.31
CA PRO A 454 -51.01 16.78 23.37
C PRO A 454 -49.51 16.44 23.26
N SER A 455 -49.10 15.36 23.94
CA SER A 455 -47.71 14.88 24.01
C SER A 455 -47.36 13.82 22.96
N ASP A 456 -48.27 13.56 22.01
CA ASP A 456 -48.06 12.57 20.95
C ASP A 456 -47.09 13.14 19.91
N PRO A 457 -45.89 12.56 19.72
CA PRO A 457 -44.88 13.06 18.78
C PRO A 457 -45.38 13.14 17.34
N SER A 458 -46.33 12.28 16.94
CA SER A 458 -46.91 12.32 15.59
C SER A 458 -47.66 13.62 15.27
N ASN A 459 -47.92 14.46 16.28
CA ASN A 459 -48.51 15.78 16.11
C ASN A 459 -47.48 16.87 15.78
N TRP A 460 -46.18 16.59 15.91
CA TRP A 460 -45.08 17.55 15.84
C TRP A 460 -44.00 17.03 14.90
N LEU A 461 -44.28 17.05 13.59
CA LEU A 461 -43.44 16.41 12.60
C LEU A 461 -42.38 17.39 12.08
N MET A 462 -41.10 17.09 12.33
CA MET A 462 -40.01 17.76 11.61
C MET A 462 -39.84 17.12 10.23
N THR A 463 -39.69 17.95 9.20
CA THR A 463 -39.39 17.50 7.84
C THR A 463 -38.40 18.43 7.14
N GLU A 464 -37.51 17.86 6.35
CA GLU A 464 -36.71 18.61 5.40
C GLU A 464 -37.56 18.98 4.17
N GLN A 465 -37.65 20.27 3.85
CA GLN A 465 -38.38 20.77 2.68
C GLN A 465 -37.47 21.13 1.51
N THR A 466 -36.24 21.55 1.81
CA THR A 466 -35.24 21.89 0.80
C THR A 466 -33.90 21.53 1.37
N LYS A 467 -33.26 20.53 0.75
CA LYS A 467 -31.90 20.12 1.07
C LYS A 467 -30.90 21.20 0.78
N GLY A 468 -30.06 21.50 1.77
CA GLY A 468 -29.04 22.53 1.67
C GLY A 468 -27.89 22.10 0.77
N GLN A 469 -27.24 23.07 0.12
CA GLN A 469 -25.99 22.85 -0.60
C GLN A 469 -25.14 24.11 -0.52
N ASP A 470 -23.86 24.02 -0.18
CA ASP A 470 -22.96 25.18 -0.12
C ASP A 470 -22.17 25.38 -1.43
N GLY A 471 -22.33 24.46 -2.39
CA GLY A 471 -21.66 24.48 -3.68
C GLY A 471 -20.19 24.02 -3.62
N TYR A 472 -19.75 23.33 -2.56
CA TYR A 472 -18.40 22.78 -2.44
C TYR A 472 -18.42 21.24 -2.38
N ILE A 473 -17.26 20.63 -2.64
CA ILE A 473 -17.01 19.24 -2.27
C ILE A 473 -16.55 19.25 -0.81
N SER A 474 -17.28 18.55 0.05
CA SER A 474 -16.94 18.36 1.46
C SER A 474 -16.12 17.08 1.66
N ARG A 475 -15.04 17.16 2.45
CA ARG A 475 -14.27 15.98 2.89
C ARG A 475 -13.92 16.13 4.36
N SER A 476 -14.01 15.03 5.11
CA SER A 476 -13.59 15.00 6.51
C SER A 476 -12.09 15.22 6.71
N SER A 477 -11.28 15.15 5.66
CA SER A 477 -9.82 15.30 5.73
C SER A 477 -9.30 16.52 4.97
N ASN A 478 -8.10 16.97 5.37
CA ASN A 478 -7.26 17.90 4.60
C ASN A 478 -6.33 17.18 3.61
N THR A 479 -6.39 15.85 3.55
CA THR A 479 -5.79 15.04 2.50
C THR A 479 -6.92 14.46 1.68
N VAL A 480 -6.99 14.84 0.40
CA VAL A 480 -8.11 14.52 -0.51
C VAL A 480 -7.57 13.79 -1.73
N ASP A 481 -7.92 12.52 -1.89
CA ASP A 481 -7.35 11.61 -2.91
C ASP A 481 -8.39 11.08 -3.92
N ASP A 482 -9.63 11.50 -3.81
CA ASP A 482 -10.76 10.95 -4.56
C ASP A 482 -11.43 11.96 -5.50
N VAL A 483 -10.91 13.20 -5.56
CA VAL A 483 -11.49 14.28 -6.40
C VAL A 483 -10.82 14.37 -7.78
N ILE A 484 -9.52 14.04 -7.86
CA ILE A 484 -8.77 14.01 -9.12
C ILE A 484 -8.14 12.62 -9.24
N SER A 485 -8.43 11.90 -10.32
CA SER A 485 -7.93 10.54 -10.52
C SER A 485 -6.39 10.50 -10.48
N GLY A 486 -5.87 9.74 -9.53
CA GLY A 486 -4.43 9.54 -9.35
C GLY A 486 -3.72 10.63 -8.57
N VAL A 487 -4.42 11.67 -8.11
CA VAL A 487 -3.82 12.83 -7.44
C VAL A 487 -4.35 12.94 -6.02
N THR A 488 -3.43 13.04 -5.07
CA THR A 488 -3.73 13.33 -3.68
C THR A 488 -3.39 14.79 -3.40
N LEU A 489 -4.41 15.59 -3.05
CA LEU A 489 -4.27 16.98 -2.64
C LEU A 489 -4.05 17.06 -1.13
N HIS A 490 -3.13 17.92 -0.71
CA HIS A 490 -2.88 18.22 0.71
C HIS A 490 -3.15 19.71 0.94
N LEU A 491 -4.20 19.98 1.71
CA LEU A 491 -4.71 21.32 1.99
C LEU A 491 -4.04 21.86 3.25
N HIS A 492 -3.40 23.03 3.15
CA HIS A 492 -2.65 23.66 4.25
C HIS A 492 -3.26 24.98 4.71
N ASP A 493 -3.95 25.70 3.82
CA ASP A 493 -4.67 26.94 4.13
C ASP A 493 -5.75 27.23 3.08
N THR A 494 -6.65 28.16 3.39
CA THR A 494 -7.68 28.68 2.48
C THR A 494 -7.08 29.48 1.32
N THR A 495 -7.73 29.41 0.16
CA THR A 495 -7.34 30.15 -1.04
C THR A 495 -8.24 31.36 -1.25
N ASP A 496 -7.79 32.32 -2.05
CA ASP A 496 -8.69 33.34 -2.59
C ASP A 496 -9.67 32.71 -3.59
N ALA A 497 -10.68 33.46 -4.03
CA ALA A 497 -11.69 32.99 -4.99
C ALA A 497 -11.12 32.52 -6.34
N GLY A 498 -9.88 32.89 -6.68
CA GLY A 498 -9.17 32.45 -7.87
C GLY A 498 -8.54 31.05 -7.77
N GLY A 499 -8.44 30.49 -6.56
CA GLY A 499 -7.79 29.21 -6.30
C GLY A 499 -6.27 29.23 -6.47
N GLU A 500 -5.66 28.06 -6.30
CA GLU A 500 -4.25 27.78 -6.58
C GLU A 500 -4.15 26.70 -7.67
N GLU A 501 -3.16 26.82 -8.55
CA GLU A 501 -2.95 25.90 -9.65
C GLU A 501 -1.98 24.78 -9.25
N ILE A 502 -2.39 23.53 -9.46
CA ILE A 502 -1.51 22.35 -9.47
C ILE A 502 -1.20 22.01 -10.92
N THR A 503 0.09 21.93 -11.25
CA THR A 503 0.57 21.47 -12.56
C THR A 503 1.20 20.09 -12.42
N LEU A 504 0.74 19.15 -13.23
CA LEU A 504 1.21 17.77 -13.30
C LEU A 504 1.94 17.51 -14.61
N THR A 505 3.18 17.05 -14.52
CA THR A 505 4.03 16.76 -15.68
C THR A 505 4.74 15.43 -15.50
N ARG A 506 4.99 14.68 -16.58
CA ARG A 506 5.78 13.45 -16.54
C ARG A 506 7.21 13.73 -16.10
N ASP A 507 7.73 12.91 -15.19
CA ASP A 507 9.13 13.00 -14.73
C ASP A 507 10.08 12.27 -15.69
N ILE A 508 10.30 12.87 -16.85
CA ILE A 508 11.24 12.35 -17.87
C ILE A 508 12.67 12.35 -17.34
N GLN A 509 13.01 13.24 -16.39
CA GLN A 509 14.37 13.35 -15.86
C GLN A 509 14.74 12.18 -14.94
N SER A 510 13.79 11.68 -14.15
CA SER A 510 13.97 10.47 -13.34
C SER A 510 14.29 9.27 -14.22
N VAL A 511 13.51 9.04 -15.29
CA VAL A 511 13.76 7.94 -16.25
C VAL A 511 15.14 8.05 -16.90
N LYS A 512 15.53 9.24 -17.39
CA LYS A 512 16.88 9.48 -17.94
C LYS A 512 17.99 9.21 -16.93
N SER A 513 17.77 9.55 -15.67
CA SER A 513 18.76 9.36 -14.60
C SER A 513 18.94 7.88 -14.27
N LYS A 514 17.84 7.12 -14.17
CA LYS A 514 17.86 5.66 -14.02
C LYS A 514 18.58 4.99 -15.21
N LEU A 515 18.28 5.39 -16.45
CA LEU A 515 18.97 4.90 -17.64
C LEU A 515 20.47 5.18 -17.63
N LYS A 516 20.88 6.41 -17.27
CA LYS A 516 22.31 6.77 -17.15
C LYS A 516 23.04 5.95 -16.09
N ALA A 517 22.38 5.67 -14.96
CA ALA A 517 22.94 4.83 -13.91
C ALA A 517 23.16 3.38 -14.41
N MET A 518 22.17 2.81 -15.11
CA MET A 518 22.29 1.49 -15.73
C MET A 518 23.39 1.44 -16.79
N ILE A 519 23.48 2.44 -17.67
CA ILE A 519 24.54 2.56 -18.67
C ILE A 519 25.93 2.59 -18.01
N ALA A 520 26.07 3.35 -16.91
CA ALA A 520 27.32 3.42 -16.17
C ALA A 520 27.71 2.06 -15.56
N ALA A 521 26.75 1.36 -14.95
CA ALA A 521 26.98 0.02 -14.39
C ALA A 521 27.32 -1.02 -15.48
N TYR A 522 26.63 -0.97 -16.62
CA TYR A 522 26.89 -1.82 -17.78
C TYR A 522 28.31 -1.59 -18.32
N ASN A 523 28.68 -0.34 -18.54
CA ASN A 523 30.00 0.03 -19.06
C ASN A 523 31.12 -0.34 -18.09
N ALA A 524 30.90 -0.23 -16.77
CA ALA A 524 31.84 -0.70 -15.77
C ALA A 524 32.07 -2.21 -15.88
N ALA A 525 31.00 -3.01 -15.98
CA ALA A 525 31.09 -4.46 -16.13
C ALA A 525 31.78 -4.87 -17.44
N VAL A 526 31.41 -4.26 -18.59
CA VAL A 526 32.04 -4.56 -19.89
C VAL A 526 33.51 -4.16 -19.91
N THR A 527 33.86 -3.00 -19.34
CA THR A 527 35.27 -2.56 -19.24
C THR A 527 36.07 -3.53 -18.39
N TYR A 528 35.55 -3.93 -17.23
CA TYR A 528 36.18 -4.90 -16.35
C TYR A 528 36.39 -6.26 -17.05
N ILE A 529 35.37 -6.78 -17.73
CA ILE A 529 35.48 -8.02 -18.52
C ILE A 529 36.58 -7.89 -19.58
N LYS A 530 36.62 -6.76 -20.31
CA LYS A 530 37.63 -6.53 -21.36
C LYS A 530 39.04 -6.49 -20.79
N GLU A 531 39.26 -5.82 -19.68
CA GLU A 531 40.57 -5.72 -19.02
C GLU A 531 41.06 -7.08 -18.51
N ARG A 532 40.16 -7.90 -17.95
CA ARG A 532 40.52 -9.20 -17.39
C ARG A 532 40.62 -10.33 -18.40
N THR A 533 39.99 -10.19 -19.57
CA THR A 533 40.04 -11.20 -20.66
C THR A 533 40.98 -10.84 -21.81
N GLY A 534 41.37 -9.57 -21.92
CA GLY A 534 42.22 -9.05 -23.00
C GLY A 534 43.72 -9.28 -22.79
N TYR A 535 44.50 -8.98 -23.82
CA TYR A 535 45.97 -8.93 -23.74
C TYR A 535 46.43 -7.50 -23.49
N ASN A 536 47.23 -7.28 -22.45
CA ASN A 536 47.83 -5.99 -22.17
C ASN A 536 49.14 -5.85 -22.96
N GLU A 537 49.14 -5.02 -24.00
CA GLU A 537 50.31 -4.82 -24.87
C GLU A 537 51.50 -4.16 -24.16
N GLU A 538 51.25 -3.32 -23.16
CA GLU A 538 52.28 -2.59 -22.41
C GLU A 538 53.02 -3.54 -21.44
N LEU A 539 52.27 -4.31 -20.68
CA LEU A 539 52.82 -5.30 -19.74
C LEU A 539 53.22 -6.60 -20.42
N LYS A 540 52.81 -6.80 -21.69
CA LYS A 540 52.96 -8.04 -22.47
C LYS A 540 52.38 -9.26 -21.77
N THR A 541 51.35 -9.07 -20.96
CA THR A 541 50.69 -10.11 -20.17
C THR A 541 49.25 -10.30 -20.61
N ALA A 542 48.79 -11.55 -20.60
CA ALA A 542 47.38 -11.88 -20.72
C ALA A 542 46.64 -11.51 -19.43
N GLY A 543 45.39 -11.07 -19.55
CA GLY A 543 44.49 -10.93 -18.41
C GLY A 543 44.22 -12.29 -17.75
N VAL A 544 43.95 -12.27 -16.44
CA VAL A 544 43.80 -13.48 -15.63
C VAL A 544 42.59 -14.36 -16.02
N LEU A 545 41.59 -13.79 -16.69
CA LEU A 545 40.40 -14.47 -17.20
C LEU A 545 40.48 -14.71 -18.72
N MET A 546 41.66 -14.58 -19.34
CA MET A 546 41.80 -14.82 -20.77
C MET A 546 41.45 -16.28 -21.12
N GLY A 547 40.53 -16.45 -22.07
CA GLY A 547 40.05 -17.77 -22.50
C GLY A 547 38.97 -18.39 -21.61
N ASP A 548 38.49 -17.65 -20.60
CA ASP A 548 37.37 -18.07 -19.77
C ASP A 548 36.05 -18.04 -20.56
N TYR A 549 35.45 -19.22 -20.73
CA TYR A 549 34.21 -19.40 -21.48
C TYR A 549 32.98 -18.80 -20.76
N VAL A 550 32.95 -18.87 -19.42
CA VAL A 550 31.85 -18.32 -18.62
C VAL A 550 31.79 -16.82 -18.80
N VAL A 551 32.95 -16.14 -18.69
CA VAL A 551 33.05 -14.69 -18.86
C VAL A 551 32.65 -14.25 -20.28
N SER A 552 33.01 -15.02 -21.31
CA SER A 552 32.57 -14.74 -22.69
C SER A 552 31.06 -14.90 -22.87
N THR A 553 30.45 -15.89 -22.19
CA THR A 553 29.00 -16.14 -22.26
C THR A 553 28.23 -15.02 -21.58
N ILE A 554 28.68 -14.57 -20.40
CA ILE A 554 28.12 -13.44 -19.66
C ILE A 554 28.03 -12.21 -20.57
N ARG A 555 29.16 -11.85 -21.22
CA ARG A 555 29.21 -10.68 -22.12
C ARG A 555 28.20 -10.76 -23.26
N SER A 556 27.95 -11.96 -23.79
CA SER A 556 26.98 -12.15 -24.89
C SER A 556 25.55 -11.98 -24.39
N GLN A 557 25.21 -12.61 -23.25
CA GLN A 557 23.85 -12.61 -22.71
C GLN A 557 23.40 -11.24 -22.22
N ILE A 558 24.28 -10.42 -21.61
CA ILE A 558 23.93 -9.05 -21.22
C ILE A 558 23.85 -8.08 -22.41
N ARG A 559 24.42 -8.46 -23.56
CA ARG A 559 24.46 -7.62 -24.77
C ARG A 559 23.28 -7.89 -25.70
N GLU A 560 22.82 -9.13 -25.79
CA GLU A 560 21.77 -9.53 -26.73
C GLU A 560 20.49 -8.69 -26.60
N PRO A 561 19.92 -8.45 -25.41
CA PRO A 561 18.70 -7.64 -25.27
C PRO A 561 18.86 -6.18 -25.72
N LEU A 562 20.09 -5.67 -25.84
CA LEU A 562 20.37 -4.31 -26.29
C LEU A 562 20.38 -4.16 -27.82
N ILE A 563 20.47 -5.26 -28.57
CA ILE A 563 20.65 -5.24 -30.03
C ILE A 563 19.61 -6.06 -30.80
N ALA A 564 18.80 -6.85 -30.10
CA ALA A 564 17.70 -7.62 -30.67
C ALA A 564 16.37 -6.89 -30.48
N PRO A 565 15.33 -7.22 -31.28
CA PRO A 565 13.96 -6.84 -30.96
C PRO A 565 13.57 -7.34 -29.57
N THR A 566 12.90 -6.48 -28.81
CA THR A 566 12.42 -6.74 -27.46
C THR A 566 11.26 -7.74 -27.49
N SER A 567 11.27 -8.73 -26.59
CA SER A 567 10.28 -9.83 -26.59
C SER A 567 8.85 -9.34 -26.38
N GLY A 568 7.94 -9.77 -27.25
CA GLY A 568 6.51 -9.41 -27.23
C GLY A 568 6.17 -8.09 -27.92
N PHE A 569 7.17 -7.38 -28.46
CA PHE A 569 6.97 -6.15 -29.26
C PHE A 569 6.87 -6.51 -30.74
N VAL A 570 5.81 -6.04 -31.40
CA VAL A 570 5.46 -6.44 -32.77
C VAL A 570 5.40 -5.23 -33.69
N GLU A 571 5.95 -5.38 -34.88
CA GLU A 571 5.89 -4.39 -35.96
C GLU A 571 4.43 -4.02 -36.29
N ASP A 572 4.20 -2.77 -36.69
CA ASP A 572 2.88 -2.17 -36.98
C ASP A 572 1.92 -2.00 -35.79
N ILE A 573 2.26 -2.52 -34.60
CA ILE A 573 1.48 -2.34 -33.37
C ILE A 573 2.22 -1.49 -32.35
N ASP A 574 3.51 -1.77 -32.14
CA ASP A 574 4.36 -1.08 -31.17
C ASP A 574 5.22 -0.01 -31.84
N SER A 575 5.23 1.20 -31.26
CA SER A 575 5.99 2.36 -31.77
C SER A 575 7.50 2.09 -31.80
N PHE A 576 8.00 1.35 -30.81
CA PHE A 576 9.42 1.04 -30.67
C PHE A 576 9.62 -0.46 -30.42
N LEU A 577 10.55 -1.07 -31.17
CA LEU A 577 10.78 -2.52 -31.14
C LEU A 577 12.11 -2.90 -30.48
N MET A 578 13.07 -1.99 -30.37
CA MET A 578 14.39 -2.29 -29.83
C MET A 578 15.05 -1.07 -29.19
N PRO A 579 16.00 -1.24 -28.26
CA PRO A 579 16.63 -0.14 -27.51
C PRO A 579 17.27 0.94 -28.39
N GLY A 580 17.79 0.56 -29.57
CA GLY A 580 18.34 1.51 -30.54
C GLY A 580 17.33 2.54 -31.06
N HIS A 581 16.03 2.20 -31.11
CA HIS A 581 14.99 3.14 -31.57
C HIS A 581 14.75 4.28 -30.57
N ILE A 582 15.11 4.09 -29.30
CA ILE A 582 14.98 5.11 -28.24
C ILE A 582 16.33 5.76 -27.90
N GLY A 583 17.34 5.63 -28.77
CA GLY A 583 18.63 6.31 -28.63
C GLY A 583 19.69 5.57 -27.80
N LEU A 584 19.50 4.30 -27.45
CA LEU A 584 20.57 3.49 -26.85
C LEU A 584 21.49 2.94 -27.94
N GLU A 585 22.74 3.41 -27.94
CA GLU A 585 23.73 3.06 -28.96
C GLU A 585 24.88 2.23 -28.38
N LEU A 586 25.28 1.19 -29.10
CA LEU A 586 26.41 0.35 -28.73
C LEU A 586 27.57 0.54 -29.71
N ASP A 587 28.75 0.92 -29.20
CA ASP A 587 29.93 1.08 -30.03
C ASP A 587 30.58 -0.27 -30.43
N ARG A 588 31.64 -0.21 -31.25
CA ARG A 588 32.39 -1.42 -31.67
C ARG A 588 33.07 -2.16 -30.52
N ASN A 589 33.32 -1.49 -29.39
CA ASN A 589 33.90 -2.08 -28.20
C ASN A 589 32.84 -2.71 -27.28
N GLY A 590 31.56 -2.46 -27.52
CA GLY A 590 30.46 -2.86 -26.65
C GLY A 590 30.21 -1.88 -25.51
N ILE A 591 30.65 -0.63 -25.63
CA ILE A 591 30.32 0.46 -24.71
C ILE A 591 28.98 1.06 -25.13
N LEU A 592 28.07 1.19 -24.16
CA LEU A 592 26.73 1.72 -24.33
C LEU A 592 26.71 3.23 -24.08
N SER A 593 25.98 3.97 -24.89
CA SER A 593 25.71 5.40 -24.74
C SER A 593 24.25 5.73 -25.01
N LEU A 594 23.78 6.87 -24.51
CA LEU A 594 22.44 7.40 -24.74
C LEU A 594 22.53 8.67 -25.60
N ASP A 595 21.92 8.66 -26.78
CA ASP A 595 21.59 9.89 -27.50
C ASP A 595 20.35 10.52 -26.85
N ALA A 596 20.58 11.59 -26.08
CA ALA A 596 19.52 12.28 -25.35
C ALA A 596 18.48 12.91 -26.28
N ASN A 597 18.84 13.33 -27.49
CA ASN A 597 17.89 13.95 -28.42
C ASN A 597 16.96 12.90 -29.01
N VAL A 598 17.51 11.76 -29.44
CA VAL A 598 16.68 10.63 -29.95
C VAL A 598 15.75 10.11 -28.85
N PHE A 599 16.24 10.03 -27.61
CA PHE A 599 15.40 9.65 -26.48
C PHE A 599 14.28 10.67 -26.22
N ASP A 600 14.59 11.98 -26.28
CA ASP A 600 13.59 13.04 -26.12
C ASP A 600 12.54 13.03 -27.24
N GLU A 601 12.95 12.79 -28.48
CA GLU A 601 12.04 12.62 -29.61
C GLU A 601 11.15 11.39 -29.44
N ALA A 602 11.70 10.24 -29.03
CA ALA A 602 10.93 9.02 -28.79
C ALA A 602 9.91 9.17 -27.65
N ILE A 603 10.31 9.80 -26.55
CA ILE A 603 9.43 10.09 -25.40
C ILE A 603 8.29 11.03 -25.80
N ALA A 604 8.56 12.03 -26.65
CA ALA A 604 7.55 12.95 -27.14
C ALA A 604 6.57 12.29 -28.12
N ASP A 605 7.03 11.31 -28.90
CA ASP A 605 6.20 10.55 -29.85
C ASP A 605 5.28 9.55 -29.14
N ASP A 606 5.83 8.68 -28.29
CA ASP A 606 5.06 7.71 -27.51
C ASP A 606 5.75 7.35 -26.18
N TYR A 607 5.42 8.12 -25.14
CA TYR A 607 5.95 7.93 -23.79
C TYR A 607 5.73 6.52 -23.24
N LEU A 608 4.50 5.98 -23.36
CA LEU A 608 4.19 4.64 -22.83
C LEU A 608 4.90 3.56 -23.63
N GLY A 609 5.03 3.73 -24.95
CA GLY A 609 5.84 2.86 -25.79
C GLY A 609 7.30 2.81 -25.36
N VAL A 610 7.92 3.95 -25.04
CA VAL A 610 9.30 4.00 -24.51
C VAL A 610 9.40 3.29 -23.16
N LEU A 611 8.47 3.56 -22.22
CA LEU A 611 8.50 2.91 -20.91
C LEU A 611 8.31 1.40 -21.01
N GLY A 612 7.36 0.95 -21.82
CA GLY A 612 7.15 -0.47 -22.08
C GLY A 612 8.39 -1.12 -22.67
N LEU A 613 9.05 -0.47 -23.64
CA LEU A 613 10.27 -1.01 -24.23
C LEU A 613 11.40 -1.17 -23.18
N ILE A 614 11.49 -0.25 -22.23
CA ILE A 614 12.49 -0.29 -21.15
C ILE A 614 12.13 -1.39 -20.14
N GLY A 615 10.91 -1.36 -19.62
CA GLY A 615 10.54 -2.04 -18.38
C GLY A 615 9.16 -2.68 -18.38
N ALA A 616 8.58 -3.07 -19.52
CA ALA A 616 7.39 -3.90 -19.47
C ALA A 616 7.68 -5.15 -18.62
N ASP A 617 6.92 -5.40 -17.56
CA ASP A 617 7.07 -6.58 -16.71
C ASP A 617 5.94 -7.57 -17.00
N LYS A 618 6.16 -8.44 -17.99
CA LYS A 618 5.21 -9.45 -18.47
C LYS A 618 3.80 -8.92 -18.76
N THR A 619 3.68 -7.62 -19.05
CA THR A 619 2.41 -7.00 -19.45
C THR A 619 1.89 -7.64 -20.73
N GLY A 620 0.57 -7.81 -20.85
CA GLY A 620 0.00 -8.55 -21.96
C GLY A 620 -1.15 -7.88 -22.67
N SER A 621 -1.41 -8.38 -23.88
CA SER A 621 -2.58 -7.99 -24.68
C SER A 621 -3.04 -9.18 -25.51
N SER A 622 -4.31 -9.18 -25.90
CA SER A 622 -4.87 -10.19 -26.80
C SER A 622 -5.29 -9.55 -28.12
N ASP A 623 -5.29 -10.35 -29.19
CA ASP A 623 -5.91 -10.00 -30.47
C ASP A 623 -7.42 -10.32 -30.51
N SER A 624 -7.98 -10.83 -29.41
CA SER A 624 -9.37 -11.25 -29.27
C SER A 624 -10.08 -10.50 -28.13
N ASN A 625 -11.38 -10.27 -28.30
CA ASN A 625 -12.28 -9.75 -27.25
C ASN A 625 -12.91 -10.88 -26.40
N ASP A 626 -12.79 -12.14 -26.84
CA ASP A 626 -13.29 -13.28 -26.08
C ASP A 626 -12.19 -13.79 -25.14
N ILE A 627 -11.00 -14.04 -25.67
CA ILE A 627 -9.87 -14.46 -24.85
C ILE A 627 -9.05 -13.22 -24.51
N GLU A 628 -9.04 -12.78 -23.26
CA GLU A 628 -8.30 -11.60 -22.84
C GLU A 628 -7.10 -11.97 -21.95
N PHE A 629 -6.05 -11.16 -21.99
CA PHE A 629 -4.94 -11.32 -21.05
C PHE A 629 -5.41 -10.96 -19.65
N TYR A 630 -5.12 -11.82 -18.68
CA TYR A 630 -5.48 -11.60 -17.28
C TYR A 630 -4.26 -11.27 -16.42
N GLY A 631 -3.17 -12.01 -16.60
CA GLY A 631 -1.95 -11.82 -15.84
C GLY A 631 -0.83 -12.75 -16.28
N ALA A 632 0.38 -12.44 -15.85
CA ALA A 632 1.55 -13.28 -16.04
C ALA A 632 2.48 -13.08 -14.83
N HIS A 633 3.22 -14.11 -14.45
CA HIS A 633 4.14 -14.01 -13.33
C HIS A 633 5.49 -13.48 -13.81
N SER A 634 5.99 -12.40 -13.19
CA SER A 634 7.25 -11.73 -13.55
C SER A 634 8.44 -12.68 -13.66
N ASP A 635 8.58 -13.59 -12.69
CA ASP A 635 9.70 -14.54 -12.67
C ASP A 635 9.54 -15.79 -13.54
N TYR A 636 8.30 -16.20 -13.86
CA TYR A 636 8.05 -17.55 -14.40
C TYR A 636 7.54 -17.54 -15.83
N THR A 637 6.76 -16.54 -16.20
CA THR A 637 6.24 -16.44 -17.55
C THR A 637 7.32 -15.92 -18.49
N THR A 638 7.59 -16.66 -19.55
CA THR A 638 8.50 -16.20 -20.60
C THR A 638 7.78 -15.18 -21.48
N ALA A 639 8.44 -14.08 -21.86
CA ALA A 639 7.84 -13.12 -22.77
C ALA A 639 7.85 -13.63 -24.22
N GLY A 640 6.83 -13.23 -24.98
CA GLY A 640 6.62 -13.65 -26.36
C GLY A 640 5.15 -13.75 -26.70
N ASP A 641 4.87 -14.21 -27.92
CA ASP A 641 3.51 -14.41 -28.40
C ASP A 641 3.07 -15.85 -28.09
N TYR A 642 1.86 -15.98 -27.55
CA TYR A 642 1.24 -17.25 -27.18
C TYR A 642 -0.01 -17.48 -28.00
N THR A 643 -0.20 -18.70 -28.49
CA THR A 643 -1.45 -19.10 -29.10
C THR A 643 -2.29 -19.84 -28.06
N VAL A 644 -3.46 -19.28 -27.76
CA VAL A 644 -4.45 -19.85 -26.85
C VAL A 644 -5.55 -20.50 -27.68
N LYS A 645 -5.95 -21.70 -27.28
CA LYS A 645 -7.07 -22.44 -27.86
C LYS A 645 -8.03 -22.84 -26.75
N VAL A 646 -9.30 -22.47 -26.88
CA VAL A 646 -10.36 -22.82 -25.91
C VAL A 646 -11.47 -23.57 -26.63
N GLU A 647 -11.87 -24.72 -26.09
CA GLU A 647 -12.95 -25.55 -26.60
C GLU A 647 -14.15 -25.52 -25.65
N TYR A 648 -15.34 -25.33 -26.22
CA TYR A 648 -16.61 -25.33 -25.51
C TYR A 648 -17.36 -26.65 -25.71
N ASP A 649 -18.03 -27.14 -24.67
CA ASP A 649 -18.81 -28.37 -24.72
C ASP A 649 -20.20 -28.17 -25.38
N VAL A 650 -21.06 -29.19 -25.32
CA VAL A 650 -22.42 -29.15 -25.89
C VAL A 650 -23.38 -28.19 -25.15
N SER A 651 -23.05 -27.81 -23.92
CA SER A 651 -23.80 -26.85 -23.10
C SER A 651 -23.30 -25.42 -23.31
N GLY A 652 -22.10 -25.26 -23.90
CA GLY A 652 -21.44 -23.98 -24.07
C GLY A 652 -20.49 -23.64 -22.93
N ASP A 653 -20.18 -24.58 -22.03
CA ASP A 653 -19.22 -24.39 -20.95
C ASP A 653 -17.79 -24.67 -21.42
N ILE A 654 -16.79 -24.03 -20.81
CA ILE A 654 -15.37 -24.27 -21.12
C ILE A 654 -15.03 -25.73 -20.82
N TYR A 655 -14.70 -26.50 -21.86
CA TYR A 655 -14.36 -27.92 -21.74
C TYR A 655 -12.86 -28.14 -21.50
N LYS A 656 -12.03 -27.55 -22.37
CA LYS A 656 -10.58 -27.68 -22.36
C LYS A 656 -9.94 -26.43 -22.93
N ALA A 657 -8.77 -26.08 -22.42
CA ALA A 657 -7.96 -25.00 -22.95
C ALA A 657 -6.51 -25.45 -23.10
N TRP A 658 -5.81 -24.86 -24.06
CA TRP A 658 -4.40 -25.10 -24.28
C TRP A 658 -3.67 -23.82 -24.62
N ILE A 659 -2.42 -23.75 -24.19
CA ILE A 659 -1.52 -22.63 -24.45
C ILE A 659 -0.20 -23.20 -25.00
N LYS A 660 0.39 -22.48 -25.95
CA LYS A 660 1.77 -22.71 -26.43
C LYS A 660 2.39 -21.39 -26.85
N LEU A 661 3.71 -21.35 -26.94
CA LEU A 661 4.39 -20.24 -27.61
C LEU A 661 4.06 -20.30 -29.11
N SER A 662 3.77 -19.17 -29.74
CA SER A 662 3.32 -19.12 -31.14
C SER A 662 4.38 -19.63 -32.11
N THR A 663 5.67 -19.54 -31.74
CA THR A 663 6.80 -20.08 -32.52
C THR A 663 6.91 -21.61 -32.46
N GLU A 664 6.23 -22.26 -31.51
CA GLU A 664 6.20 -23.72 -31.39
C GLU A 664 5.21 -24.35 -32.37
N GLY A 665 5.50 -25.58 -32.81
CA GLY A 665 4.60 -26.34 -33.68
C GLY A 665 3.31 -26.75 -32.97
N ASP A 666 2.24 -26.98 -33.74
CA ASP A 666 0.89 -27.29 -33.22
C ASP A 666 0.77 -28.57 -32.37
N TRP A 667 1.81 -29.41 -32.31
CA TRP A 667 1.82 -30.60 -31.47
C TRP A 667 2.33 -30.33 -30.05
N LEU A 668 2.78 -29.10 -29.77
CA LEU A 668 3.33 -28.66 -28.48
C LEU A 668 2.32 -27.91 -27.60
N TYR A 669 1.04 -27.88 -27.97
CA TYR A 669 -0.01 -27.39 -27.05
C TYR A 669 0.03 -28.14 -25.74
N ARG A 670 0.06 -27.39 -24.63
CA ARG A 670 -0.01 -27.91 -23.28
C ARG A 670 -1.35 -27.55 -22.68
N GLU A 671 -1.99 -28.53 -22.04
CA GLU A 671 -3.34 -28.37 -21.48
C GLU A 671 -3.25 -27.43 -20.29
N ALA A 672 -4.06 -26.37 -20.32
CA ALA A 672 -4.12 -25.35 -19.30
C ALA A 672 -5.11 -25.74 -18.20
N THR A 673 -4.91 -25.21 -17.00
CA THR A 673 -5.83 -25.38 -15.88
C THR A 673 -6.94 -24.35 -15.95
N ILE A 674 -8.19 -24.75 -15.74
CA ILE A 674 -9.37 -23.86 -15.81
C ILE A 674 -9.94 -23.69 -14.40
N SER A 675 -10.20 -22.44 -14.01
CA SER A 675 -10.88 -22.06 -12.78
C SER A 675 -11.88 -20.94 -13.06
N GLY A 676 -13.17 -21.26 -13.17
CA GLY A 676 -14.19 -20.31 -13.60
C GLY A 676 -13.92 -19.82 -15.02
N ASN A 677 -13.81 -18.50 -15.21
CA ASN A 677 -13.43 -17.87 -16.46
C ASN A 677 -11.91 -17.77 -16.68
N VAL A 678 -11.08 -18.10 -15.69
CA VAL A 678 -9.62 -17.96 -15.77
C VAL A 678 -8.98 -19.27 -16.23
N ILE A 679 -8.14 -19.17 -17.25
CA ILE A 679 -7.34 -20.24 -17.82
C ILE A 679 -5.88 -19.94 -17.49
N THR A 680 -5.24 -20.83 -16.75
CA THR A 680 -3.82 -20.72 -16.35
C THR A 680 -2.98 -21.73 -17.11
N GLY A 681 -1.86 -21.30 -17.65
CA GLY A 681 -0.86 -22.15 -18.31
C GLY A 681 -0.26 -23.22 -17.39
N ASP A 682 0.77 -23.88 -17.89
CA ASP A 682 1.48 -24.92 -17.13
C ASP A 682 2.03 -24.36 -15.80
N ASN A 683 2.13 -25.18 -14.75
CA ASN A 683 2.68 -24.76 -13.46
C ASN A 683 3.80 -25.68 -12.96
N ASN A 684 4.47 -26.39 -13.88
CA ASN A 684 5.54 -27.32 -13.56
C ASN A 684 6.89 -26.62 -13.52
N PHE A 685 7.69 -27.02 -12.53
CA PHE A 685 9.06 -26.56 -12.30
C PHE A 685 10.03 -27.73 -12.38
N ASP A 686 11.24 -27.48 -12.85
CA ASP A 686 12.32 -28.46 -12.83
C ASP A 686 12.95 -28.59 -11.42
N ASP A 687 13.92 -29.49 -11.27
CA ASP A 687 14.62 -29.71 -9.99
C ASP A 687 15.43 -28.48 -9.51
N ASN A 688 15.67 -27.50 -10.39
CA ASN A 688 16.36 -26.25 -10.08
C ASN A 688 15.39 -25.12 -9.70
N GLY A 689 14.08 -25.39 -9.71
CA GLY A 689 13.03 -24.42 -9.48
C GLY A 689 12.79 -23.47 -10.66
N ASP A 690 13.26 -23.84 -11.85
CA ASP A 690 13.06 -23.05 -13.06
C ASP A 690 11.80 -23.59 -13.80
N PRO A 691 10.96 -22.72 -14.40
CA PRO A 691 9.77 -23.15 -15.13
C PRO A 691 10.10 -24.14 -16.25
N THR A 692 9.30 -25.20 -16.37
CA THR A 692 9.53 -26.22 -17.41
C THR A 692 9.11 -25.73 -18.80
N TYR A 693 8.10 -24.84 -18.87
CA TYR A 693 7.53 -24.34 -20.12
C TYR A 693 7.35 -22.82 -20.12
N PRO A 694 7.36 -22.18 -21.30
CA PRO A 694 7.31 -20.72 -21.42
C PRO A 694 6.04 -20.08 -20.83
N GLU A 695 4.88 -20.72 -21.02
CA GLU A 695 3.58 -20.21 -20.56
C GLU A 695 3.33 -20.37 -19.06
N ASN A 696 4.37 -20.69 -18.28
CA ASN A 696 4.17 -20.97 -16.87
C ASN A 696 3.53 -19.78 -16.15
N SER A 697 2.48 -20.04 -15.39
CA SER A 697 1.69 -19.01 -14.70
C SER A 697 1.08 -17.92 -15.61
N LEU A 698 1.05 -18.10 -16.94
CA LEU A 698 0.32 -17.21 -17.85
C LEU A 698 -1.18 -17.40 -17.63
N GLN A 699 -1.91 -16.32 -17.39
CA GLN A 699 -3.34 -16.32 -17.15
C GLN A 699 -4.06 -15.52 -18.23
N VAL A 700 -5.14 -16.11 -18.73
CA VAL A 700 -6.05 -15.49 -19.70
C VAL A 700 -7.48 -15.76 -19.26
N THR A 701 -8.42 -14.88 -19.60
CA THR A 701 -9.85 -15.12 -19.40
C THR A 701 -10.49 -15.61 -20.69
N ALA A 702 -11.61 -16.31 -20.55
CA ALA A 702 -12.53 -16.60 -21.65
C ALA A 702 -13.99 -16.57 -21.13
N PRO A 703 -15.00 -16.32 -21.98
CA PRO A 703 -16.40 -16.34 -21.54
C PRO A 703 -16.72 -17.70 -20.93
N VAL A 704 -17.33 -17.70 -19.74
CA VAL A 704 -17.78 -18.94 -19.08
C VAL A 704 -18.80 -19.69 -19.94
N THR A 705 -19.62 -18.96 -20.69
CA THR A 705 -20.58 -19.50 -21.64
C THR A 705 -20.27 -19.01 -23.05
N GLY A 706 -19.77 -19.90 -23.88
CA GLY A 706 -19.48 -19.68 -25.30
C GLY A 706 -20.53 -20.28 -26.23
N THR A 707 -20.21 -20.30 -27.52
CA THR A 707 -21.06 -21.01 -28.49
C THR A 707 -20.92 -22.53 -28.29
N PRO A 708 -22.01 -23.30 -28.14
CA PRO A 708 -21.93 -24.74 -27.94
C PRO A 708 -21.14 -25.47 -29.04
N SER A 709 -20.29 -26.42 -28.63
CA SER A 709 -19.44 -27.24 -29.52
C SER A 709 -18.54 -26.42 -30.45
N SER A 710 -18.05 -25.28 -29.97
CA SER A 710 -17.16 -24.39 -30.72
C SER A 710 -15.72 -24.41 -30.18
N THR A 711 -14.81 -23.87 -30.99
CA THR A 711 -13.42 -23.65 -30.61
C THR A 711 -13.06 -22.22 -30.98
N ILE A 712 -12.49 -21.49 -30.04
CA ILE A 712 -11.98 -20.14 -30.26
C ILE A 712 -10.47 -20.11 -30.07
N TYR A 713 -9.84 -19.15 -30.74
CA TYR A 713 -8.40 -18.95 -30.74
C TYR A 713 -8.08 -17.50 -30.49
N ALA A 714 -6.95 -17.26 -29.83
CA ALA A 714 -6.37 -15.93 -29.70
C ALA A 714 -4.86 -16.00 -29.67
N THR A 715 -4.23 -14.92 -30.11
CA THR A 715 -2.82 -14.63 -29.89
C THR A 715 -2.70 -13.69 -28.71
N VAL A 716 -2.15 -14.19 -27.61
CA VAL A 716 -1.87 -13.41 -26.40
C VAL A 716 -0.40 -13.05 -26.39
N ARG A 717 -0.10 -11.76 -26.46
CA ARG A 717 1.25 -11.23 -26.43
C ARG A 717 1.64 -10.94 -25.00
N VAL A 718 2.81 -11.39 -24.57
CA VAL A 718 3.43 -11.07 -23.28
C VAL A 718 4.70 -10.28 -23.55
N LYS A 719 4.73 -9.02 -23.13
CA LYS A 719 5.84 -8.08 -23.34
C LYS A 719 6.80 -8.11 -22.17
N GLN A 720 8.09 -8.11 -22.47
CA GLN A 720 9.12 -7.84 -21.46
C GLN A 720 10.11 -6.81 -21.98
N GLY A 721 10.31 -5.73 -21.22
CA GLY A 721 11.27 -4.70 -21.54
C GLY A 721 12.71 -5.21 -21.53
N PHE A 722 13.61 -4.53 -22.24
CA PHE A 722 15.01 -4.97 -22.34
C PHE A 722 15.72 -4.96 -20.98
N ALA A 723 15.31 -4.09 -20.04
CA ALA A 723 15.93 -4.03 -18.72
C ALA A 723 15.65 -5.31 -17.92
N GLY A 724 14.37 -5.73 -17.89
CA GLY A 724 13.95 -7.00 -17.28
C GLY A 724 14.61 -8.20 -17.96
N ALA A 725 14.76 -8.20 -19.28
CA ALA A 725 15.43 -9.30 -19.99
C ALA A 725 16.91 -9.45 -19.61
N ILE A 726 17.64 -8.34 -19.40
CA ILE A 726 19.03 -8.38 -18.91
C ILE A 726 19.05 -8.78 -17.43
N GLU A 727 18.10 -8.28 -16.64
CA GLU A 727 17.95 -8.64 -15.22
C GLU A 727 17.79 -10.16 -15.06
N ASP A 728 16.84 -10.78 -15.76
CA ASP A 728 16.60 -12.22 -15.75
C ASP A 728 17.87 -13.02 -16.09
N ALA A 729 18.64 -12.54 -17.07
CA ALA A 729 19.92 -13.15 -17.43
C ALA A 729 20.94 -13.06 -16.27
N LEU A 730 21.02 -11.91 -15.61
CA LEU A 730 21.90 -11.71 -14.47
C LEU A 730 21.45 -12.51 -13.24
N ASP A 731 20.16 -12.63 -12.98
CA ASP A 731 19.63 -13.42 -11.87
C ASP A 731 19.94 -14.90 -12.03
N ARG A 732 19.81 -15.45 -13.25
CA ARG A 732 20.27 -16.81 -13.54
C ARG A 732 21.77 -16.99 -13.33
N MET A 733 22.60 -16.03 -13.73
CA MET A 733 24.07 -16.11 -13.57
C MET A 733 24.55 -15.98 -12.12
N LEU A 734 23.87 -15.14 -11.33
CA LEU A 734 24.22 -14.76 -9.97
C LEU A 734 23.50 -15.60 -8.90
N LYS A 735 22.66 -16.56 -9.30
CA LYS A 735 21.94 -17.47 -8.39
C LYS A 735 22.93 -18.15 -7.44
N ALA A 736 22.67 -18.05 -6.14
CA ALA A 736 23.65 -18.34 -5.09
C ALA A 736 24.12 -19.81 -5.02
N SER A 737 23.38 -20.74 -5.62
CA SER A 737 23.67 -22.19 -5.61
C SER A 737 23.87 -22.79 -7.00
N THR A 738 23.15 -22.29 -8.02
CA THR A 738 23.16 -22.87 -9.37
C THR A 738 23.64 -21.90 -10.44
N GLY A 739 24.01 -20.67 -10.06
CA GLY A 739 24.45 -19.64 -10.99
C GLY A 739 25.79 -19.96 -11.63
N THR A 740 25.96 -19.58 -12.90
CA THR A 740 27.17 -19.93 -13.66
C THR A 740 28.46 -19.37 -13.04
N ILE A 741 28.41 -18.17 -12.45
CA ILE A 741 29.56 -17.57 -11.78
C ILE A 741 29.89 -18.34 -10.51
N LYS A 742 28.87 -18.71 -9.75
CA LYS A 742 29.03 -19.45 -8.51
C LYS A 742 29.67 -20.82 -8.76
N ILE A 743 29.22 -21.51 -9.80
CA ILE A 743 29.76 -22.82 -10.19
C ILE A 743 31.26 -22.69 -10.59
N ASP A 744 31.64 -21.64 -11.32
CA ASP A 744 33.05 -21.44 -11.71
C ASP A 744 33.92 -21.07 -10.50
N GLN A 745 33.41 -20.26 -9.58
CA GLN A 745 34.08 -19.95 -8.31
C GLN A 745 34.31 -21.20 -7.46
N GLU A 746 33.31 -22.08 -7.34
CA GLU A 746 33.43 -23.34 -6.60
C GLU A 746 34.46 -24.27 -7.24
N HIS A 747 34.48 -24.36 -8.58
CA HIS A 747 35.49 -25.10 -9.30
C HIS A 747 36.92 -24.58 -9.01
N ILE A 748 37.10 -23.26 -9.02
CA ILE A 748 38.39 -22.62 -8.71
C ILE A 748 38.80 -22.88 -7.26
N ASP A 749 37.87 -22.78 -6.32
CA ASP A 749 38.12 -23.05 -4.90
C ASP A 749 38.59 -24.50 -4.67
N ASP A 750 37.98 -25.47 -5.36
CA ASP A 750 38.40 -26.87 -5.32
C ASP A 750 39.81 -27.07 -5.89
N VAL A 751 40.14 -26.38 -6.99
CA VAL A 751 41.50 -26.40 -7.57
C VAL A 751 42.51 -25.80 -6.58
N ILE A 752 42.20 -24.66 -5.96
CA ILE A 752 43.05 -24.02 -4.94
C ILE A 752 43.26 -24.97 -3.77
N LYS A 753 42.20 -25.62 -3.27
CA LYS A 753 42.27 -26.59 -2.18
C LYS A 753 43.19 -27.76 -2.54
N GLY A 754 43.07 -28.30 -3.75
CA GLY A 754 43.96 -29.35 -4.25
C GLY A 754 45.43 -28.92 -4.36
N ILE A 755 45.70 -27.66 -4.73
CA ILE A 755 47.07 -27.12 -4.76
C ILE A 755 47.59 -26.92 -3.32
N LYS A 756 46.78 -26.42 -2.40
CA LYS A 756 47.14 -26.26 -0.97
C LYS A 756 47.58 -27.59 -0.35
N THR A 757 46.84 -28.68 -0.59
CA THR A 757 47.26 -30.01 -0.13
C THR A 757 48.61 -30.44 -0.70
N LYS A 758 48.89 -30.16 -1.99
CA LYS A 758 50.19 -30.46 -2.60
C LYS A 758 51.33 -29.63 -2.01
N ILE A 759 51.07 -28.38 -1.65
CA ILE A 759 52.02 -27.50 -0.96
C ILE A 759 52.36 -28.11 0.40
N GLU A 760 51.35 -28.48 1.19
CA GLU A 760 51.54 -29.09 2.52
C GLU A 760 52.35 -30.41 2.44
N ASP A 761 52.03 -31.28 1.48
CA ASP A 761 52.77 -32.52 1.24
C ASP A 761 54.23 -32.26 0.86
N GLU A 762 54.47 -31.24 0.04
CA GLU A 762 55.81 -30.89 -0.44
C GLU A 762 56.65 -30.24 0.67
N GLU A 763 56.05 -29.37 1.50
CA GLU A 763 56.67 -28.84 2.72
C GLU A 763 57.05 -29.96 3.68
N TYR A 764 56.15 -30.93 3.89
CA TYR A 764 56.45 -32.12 4.70
C TYR A 764 57.59 -32.95 4.10
N ARG A 765 57.60 -33.17 2.78
CA ARG A 765 58.68 -33.86 2.06
C ARG A 765 60.03 -33.14 2.27
N LEU A 766 60.04 -31.81 2.16
CA LEU A 766 61.21 -30.96 2.32
C LEU A 766 61.75 -31.01 3.76
N THR A 767 60.90 -30.94 4.78
CA THR A 767 61.36 -31.08 6.18
C THR A 767 62.00 -32.45 6.45
N LEU A 768 61.43 -33.54 5.91
CA LEU A 768 62.03 -34.86 5.99
C LEU A 768 63.35 -34.98 5.23
N ARG A 769 63.48 -34.26 4.10
CA ARG A 769 64.69 -34.22 3.28
C ARG A 769 65.81 -33.48 4.01
N GLU A 770 65.51 -32.31 4.56
CA GLU A 770 66.43 -31.51 5.37
C GLU A 770 66.96 -32.33 6.54
N ARG A 771 66.07 -32.95 7.32
CA ARG A 771 66.45 -33.82 8.45
C ARG A 771 67.38 -34.96 8.02
N ARG A 772 67.13 -35.57 6.86
CA ARG A 772 68.00 -36.63 6.30
C ARG A 772 69.35 -36.10 5.87
N LEU A 773 69.40 -34.92 5.23
CA LEU A 773 70.65 -34.26 4.85
C LEU A 773 71.48 -33.90 6.08
N VAL A 774 70.87 -33.24 7.08
CA VAL A 774 71.51 -32.91 8.37
C VAL A 774 72.08 -34.16 9.04
N ALA A 775 71.31 -35.27 9.11
CA ALA A 775 71.79 -36.51 9.69
C ALA A 775 72.95 -37.15 8.90
N ARG A 776 72.93 -37.09 7.57
CA ARG A 776 74.01 -37.60 6.71
C ARG A 776 75.29 -36.79 6.87
N PHE A 777 75.21 -35.47 6.84
CA PHE A 777 76.36 -34.59 7.02
C PHE A 777 76.95 -34.70 8.43
N ALA A 778 76.12 -34.81 9.47
CA ALA A 778 76.59 -35.06 10.83
C ALA A 778 77.33 -36.41 10.99
N ARG A 779 76.88 -37.47 10.30
CA ARG A 779 77.59 -38.77 10.28
C ARG A 779 78.93 -38.66 9.54
N LEU A 780 78.94 -37.97 8.39
CA LEU A 780 80.13 -37.75 7.58
C LEU A 780 81.19 -36.95 8.35
N GLU A 781 80.78 -35.91 9.07
CA GLU A 781 81.64 -35.12 9.96
C GLU A 781 82.22 -35.98 11.08
N LYS A 782 81.40 -36.83 11.72
CA LYS A 782 81.87 -37.79 12.73
C LYS A 782 82.90 -38.79 12.17
N THR A 783 82.68 -39.32 10.97
CA THR A 783 83.64 -40.24 10.32
C THR A 783 84.92 -39.54 9.92
N LEU A 784 84.86 -38.31 9.40
CA LEU A 784 86.04 -37.52 9.04
C LEU A 784 86.86 -37.15 10.27
N ALA A 785 86.20 -36.75 11.37
CA ALA A 785 86.86 -36.48 12.63
C ALA A 785 87.56 -37.74 13.20
N LEU A 786 86.94 -38.92 13.08
CA LEU A 786 87.57 -40.20 13.45
C LEU A 786 88.78 -40.54 12.58
N ILE A 787 88.67 -40.35 11.26
CA ILE A 787 89.76 -40.60 10.30
C ILE A 787 90.92 -39.62 10.54
N GLN A 788 90.66 -38.33 10.75
CA GLN A 788 91.70 -37.34 11.07
C GLN A 788 92.36 -37.62 12.42
N ARG A 789 91.60 -38.08 13.42
CA ARG A 789 92.16 -38.54 14.70
C ARG A 789 93.02 -39.80 14.53
N GLN A 790 92.62 -40.74 13.67
CA GLN A 790 93.44 -41.90 13.32
C GLN A 790 94.70 -41.52 12.54
N MET A 791 94.62 -40.57 11.60
CA MET A 791 95.78 -40.04 10.87
C MET A 791 96.75 -39.27 11.80
N SER A 792 96.22 -38.52 12.77
CA SER A 792 97.01 -37.89 13.84
C SER A 792 97.69 -38.92 14.75
N LEU A 793 97.02 -40.04 15.07
CA LEU A 793 97.59 -41.14 15.87
C LEU A 793 98.60 -42.01 15.10
N LEU A 794 98.49 -42.08 13.76
CA LEU A 794 99.41 -42.81 12.87
C LEU A 794 100.68 -42.03 12.50
N GLY A 795 100.90 -40.84 13.08
CA GLY A 795 102.17 -40.12 12.97
C GLY A 795 102.43 -39.39 11.65
N LEU A 796 101.41 -39.10 10.85
CA LEU A 796 101.53 -38.18 9.71
C LEU A 796 101.25 -36.73 10.15
N THR A 797 102.05 -36.21 11.08
CA THR A 797 102.23 -34.76 11.24
C THR A 797 103.46 -34.36 10.43
N THR A 798 103.30 -34.04 9.15
CA THR A 798 104.28 -33.15 8.51
C THR A 798 103.95 -31.73 8.95
N THR A 799 104.76 -31.24 9.86
CA THR A 799 104.99 -29.81 10.10
C THR A 799 105.31 -29.10 8.78
N ALA A 800 104.55 -28.05 8.46
CA ALA A 800 105.06 -26.84 7.81
C ALA A 800 104.03 -25.71 7.98
N VAL A 801 104.58 -24.50 8.14
CA VAL A 801 103.97 -23.17 8.39
C VAL A 801 102.69 -22.89 7.62
#